data_AF-A0A8T4YI92-F1
#
_entry.id   AF-A0A8T4YI92-F1
#
_cell.length_a   1.000
_cell.length_b   1.000
_cell.length_c   1.000
_cell.angle_alpha   90.00
_cell.angle_beta   90.00
_cell.angle_gamma   90.00
#
_symmetry.space_group_name_H-M   'P 1'
#
loop_
_entity.id
_entity.type
_entity.pdbx_description
1 polymer ?
#
loop_
_entity_poly.entity_id
_entity_poly.type
_entity_poly.pdbx_seq_one_letter_code
_entity_poly.pdbx_strand_id
1 'polypeptide(L)'
;MPPRIWKKVKIIIPLIVQIAYILTSFTISLTGAQISLKGFVKDESGAFLSGAKVYVWSGNDIANIETDSNGFFELPVDPDRAYTVYIYKDEEDTEGFDYLPSRKIVEPNQAETLTFVLFPAASILLKGDLQLVESEELPSLISYSVVEPSSMRLINISGFQLIYGLSPEAEGAFLDLKPSHIIVPADTQVNIRINCSVLIDSSLKEFTFVALNSSYFMLSKGEKLVLDVKSFVLPFTFQSLENMAIEAYEKIEEMRLFGFYLPVQKNLLENASKLKSEAEELYKKGGYTEAFTTSKRCYILLKNIINDLVTLYNEAKISVYILIYFLGFTSVAIAFLLGNRWLLKLLGSIIIHSILSTILFFIYPGSLLIPKTLFAQLGASSLLVSFFIAYFAPYFLKSKSSTGRVALRNMIIPVFSIAKRNLQRRKLRFVLTFTTITILVTCFVTFTSFSEGYGLNIRKISDEVHQNRDIIVRARGYNEKNPTFINAIDLNSGWIERQRETEVVSPKIENLPLEHPIADLDGIPLYGFVMINPELESKFLRFSEIVKEGEFSKEGGIMISENLRKKLNINIGDEIELNLMKVKIQGIFKDDAMRMLKDADGSPYLPRKLVNLNPPGELPNWVVVECEPDEIIIASTSESFNIPLTGVSRIGIIVEESFDPSEFAKRLALERGYSVWVNSDQGLFYMQLSGYFEGKGVPLFIPWIIVVLNVVATMLNSMYERRSEIGILSSIGLNPSQISSIFIAEASIIGVAAGGVGYITGLSFYKLMNYFNIALDVHQKVSAIWSIAALGLAMVSILVGALFALKRSTVITPSLTRRWSMPEEDKKFSEPWIITLPVKILPEEADGFVGFLLDSLRERENMPLRQTSSIKVSKRACDEVKIDFVYKEVQTMLSNFYSKNSIILTNNQGIIQVRLISYGNKESVHETGSMIRFLVMEWSTKRV
;
A
#
# COMPACT_ATOMS: atom_id res chain seq x y z
N MET A 1 24.40 15.23 -65.60
CA MET A 1 24.79 16.09 -64.45
C MET A 1 24.97 15.20 -63.24
N PRO A 2 25.86 15.59 -62.31
CA PRO A 2 27.03 14.81 -61.91
C PRO A 2 26.90 14.48 -60.39
N PRO A 3 27.98 14.21 -59.64
CA PRO A 3 28.90 13.09 -59.75
C PRO A 3 29.27 12.47 -58.37
N ARG A 4 30.09 11.40 -58.44
CA ARG A 4 31.15 10.99 -57.49
C ARG A 4 30.69 10.48 -56.11
N ILE A 5 30.70 9.19 -55.75
CA ILE A 5 31.68 8.09 -55.93
C ILE A 5 33.12 8.62 -55.94
N TRP A 6 33.92 8.23 -54.94
CA TRP A 6 35.26 8.73 -54.57
C TRP A 6 35.30 9.63 -53.33
N LYS A 7 34.88 9.10 -52.17
CA LYS A 7 35.36 9.55 -50.85
C LYS A 7 35.15 8.58 -49.67
N LYS A 8 34.91 7.29 -49.92
CA LYS A 8 34.89 6.23 -48.89
C LYS A 8 36.00 5.18 -49.07
N VAL A 9 37.15 5.59 -49.64
CA VAL A 9 38.39 4.80 -49.66
C VAL A 9 39.47 5.38 -48.71
N LYS A 10 39.18 6.48 -48.00
CA LYS A 10 40.12 7.10 -47.03
C LYS A 10 39.79 6.89 -45.54
N ILE A 11 38.74 6.12 -45.21
CA ILE A 11 38.35 5.84 -43.81
C ILE A 11 38.50 4.35 -43.44
N ILE A 12 38.49 3.46 -44.44
CA ILE A 12 38.73 2.02 -44.22
C ILE A 12 40.23 1.73 -44.00
N ILE A 13 41.14 2.54 -44.59
CA ILE A 13 42.58 2.36 -44.45
C ILE A 13 43.10 2.69 -43.03
N PRO A 14 42.73 3.81 -42.37
CA PRO A 14 43.18 4.04 -41.00
C PRO A 14 42.51 3.10 -39.99
N LEU A 15 41.28 2.62 -40.24
CA LEU A 15 40.62 1.63 -39.36
C LEU A 15 41.26 0.24 -39.49
N ILE A 16 41.65 -0.19 -40.69
CA ILE A 16 42.44 -1.41 -40.91
C ILE A 16 43.85 -1.26 -40.35
N VAL A 17 44.47 -0.07 -40.44
CA VAL A 17 45.79 0.18 -39.83
C VAL A 17 45.72 0.25 -38.31
N GLN A 18 44.59 0.67 -37.72
CA GLN A 18 44.41 0.72 -36.26
C GLN A 18 44.00 -0.66 -35.70
N ILE A 19 43.22 -1.44 -36.45
CA ILE A 19 42.98 -2.87 -36.17
C ILE A 19 44.26 -3.69 -36.41
N ALA A 20 45.07 -3.35 -37.42
CA ALA A 20 46.39 -3.94 -37.63
C ALA A 20 47.38 -3.51 -36.55
N TYR A 21 47.34 -2.28 -36.02
CA TYR A 21 48.20 -1.84 -34.92
C TYR A 21 47.85 -2.53 -33.60
N ILE A 22 46.56 -2.79 -33.36
CA ILE A 22 46.07 -3.60 -32.23
C ILE A 22 46.40 -5.09 -32.44
N LEU A 23 46.42 -5.58 -33.69
CA LEU A 23 46.86 -6.93 -34.04
C LEU A 23 48.40 -7.10 -34.08
N THR A 24 49.18 -6.03 -34.27
CA THR A 24 50.66 -6.06 -34.27
C THR A 24 51.29 -5.70 -32.93
N SER A 25 50.50 -5.31 -31.94
CA SER A 25 50.92 -5.29 -30.53
C SER A 25 50.79 -6.65 -29.83
N PHE A 26 50.39 -7.71 -30.56
CA PHE A 26 50.62 -9.07 -30.09
C PHE A 26 52.10 -9.42 -30.25
N THR A 27 52.76 -9.31 -29.12
CA THR A 27 54.16 -9.57 -28.84
C THR A 27 54.68 -10.85 -29.49
N ILE A 28 55.86 -10.73 -30.08
CA ILE A 28 56.84 -11.80 -30.20
C ILE A 28 57.00 -12.41 -28.81
N SER A 29 56.39 -13.56 -28.54
CA SER A 29 56.89 -14.44 -27.48
C SER A 29 58.20 -15.01 -28.01
N LEU A 30 59.29 -14.33 -27.66
CA LEU A 30 60.58 -14.99 -27.54
C LEU A 30 60.35 -16.28 -26.75
N THR A 31 61.04 -17.35 -27.15
CA THR A 31 61.26 -18.53 -26.33
C THR A 31 61.94 -18.11 -25.03
N GLY A 32 61.15 -17.57 -24.09
CA GLY A 32 61.50 -17.43 -22.70
C GLY A 32 61.47 -18.83 -22.09
N ALA A 33 62.47 -19.14 -21.28
CA ALA A 33 62.48 -20.37 -20.51
C ALA A 33 61.12 -20.52 -19.80
N GLN A 34 60.43 -21.64 -19.99
CA GLN A 34 59.25 -21.98 -19.18
C GLN A 34 59.70 -21.99 -17.72
N ILE A 35 59.32 -20.96 -16.97
CA ILE A 35 59.55 -20.92 -15.53
C ILE A 35 58.40 -21.68 -14.91
N SER A 36 58.74 -22.77 -14.24
CA SER A 36 57.80 -23.64 -13.56
C SER A 36 57.78 -23.32 -12.08
N LEU A 37 56.60 -23.17 -11.50
CA LEU A 37 56.40 -23.05 -10.06
C LEU A 37 56.58 -24.44 -9.45
N LYS A 38 57.60 -24.62 -8.61
CA LYS A 38 57.95 -25.91 -7.98
C LYS A 38 57.81 -25.82 -6.48
N GLY A 39 57.25 -26.86 -5.86
CA GLY A 39 57.17 -26.89 -4.41
C GLY A 39 56.84 -28.26 -3.82
N PHE A 40 56.93 -28.31 -2.50
CA PHE A 40 56.57 -29.46 -1.68
C PHE A 40 55.43 -29.11 -0.73
N VAL A 41 54.50 -30.03 -0.56
CA VAL A 41 53.42 -29.95 0.43
C VAL A 41 53.70 -30.94 1.56
N LYS A 42 53.72 -30.43 2.79
CA LYS A 42 53.98 -31.20 4.00
C LYS A 42 52.86 -31.01 5.02
N ASP A 43 52.74 -31.94 5.95
CA ASP A 43 51.96 -31.75 7.16
C ASP A 43 52.77 -31.04 8.27
N GLU A 44 52.12 -30.75 9.40
CA GLU A 44 52.74 -30.14 10.57
C GLU A 44 53.91 -30.98 11.15
N SER A 45 53.89 -32.30 10.99
CA SER A 45 54.96 -33.21 11.44
C SER A 45 56.16 -33.24 10.49
N GLY A 46 56.04 -32.63 9.31
CA GLY A 46 57.05 -32.58 8.27
C GLY A 46 56.99 -33.73 7.26
N ALA A 47 55.98 -34.59 7.33
CA ALA A 47 55.73 -35.66 6.37
C ALA A 47 55.19 -35.09 5.05
N PHE A 48 55.60 -35.67 3.92
CA PHE A 48 55.13 -35.23 2.60
C PHE A 48 53.70 -35.71 2.33
N LEU A 49 52.86 -34.83 1.82
CA LEU A 49 51.44 -35.11 1.55
C LEU A 49 51.22 -35.38 0.06
N SER A 50 50.91 -36.63 -0.28
CA SER A 50 50.48 -37.02 -1.63
C SER A 50 49.00 -36.71 -1.87
N GLY A 51 48.65 -36.43 -3.14
CA GLY A 51 47.27 -36.17 -3.55
C GLY A 51 46.69 -34.82 -3.07
N ALA A 52 47.53 -33.89 -2.61
CA ALA A 52 47.08 -32.54 -2.28
C ALA A 52 46.79 -31.76 -3.56
N LYS A 53 45.63 -31.11 -3.63
CA LYS A 53 45.21 -30.31 -4.79
C LYS A 53 45.83 -28.93 -4.70
N VAL A 54 46.52 -28.53 -5.76
CA VAL A 54 47.19 -27.23 -5.91
C VAL A 54 46.47 -26.46 -7.00
N TYR A 55 45.92 -25.30 -6.65
CA TYR A 55 45.29 -24.36 -7.58
C TYR A 55 46.13 -23.10 -7.71
N VAL A 56 46.40 -22.71 -8.94
CA VAL A 56 47.17 -21.50 -9.26
C VAL A 56 46.25 -20.54 -9.99
N TRP A 57 46.04 -19.37 -9.40
CA TRP A 57 45.13 -18.34 -9.92
C TRP A 57 45.89 -17.08 -10.33
N SER A 58 45.62 -16.59 -11.55
CA SER A 58 46.24 -15.38 -12.11
C SER A 58 45.23 -14.28 -12.50
N GLY A 59 44.07 -14.25 -11.84
CA GLY A 59 42.96 -13.33 -12.16
C GLY A 59 41.87 -13.99 -13.00
N ASN A 60 42.20 -14.47 -14.21
CA ASN A 60 41.24 -15.10 -15.13
C ASN A 60 41.53 -16.58 -15.43
N ASP A 61 42.77 -17.04 -15.23
CA ASP A 61 43.17 -18.42 -15.51
C ASP A 61 43.34 -19.18 -14.18
N ILE A 62 42.77 -20.38 -14.11
CA ILE A 62 42.93 -21.34 -13.02
C ILE A 62 43.59 -22.59 -13.59
N ALA A 63 44.78 -22.92 -13.12
CA ALA A 63 45.42 -24.20 -13.38
C ALA A 63 45.41 -25.03 -12.10
N ASN A 64 45.16 -26.34 -12.21
CA ASN A 64 45.21 -27.25 -11.07
C ASN A 64 46.12 -28.46 -11.35
N ILE A 65 46.72 -28.98 -10.28
CA ILE A 65 47.52 -30.21 -10.29
C ILE A 65 47.42 -30.89 -8.92
N GLU A 66 47.64 -32.19 -8.87
CA GLU A 66 47.75 -32.95 -7.62
C GLU A 66 49.22 -33.25 -7.32
N THR A 67 49.59 -33.24 -6.04
CA THR A 67 50.94 -33.61 -5.62
C THR A 67 51.23 -35.09 -5.84
N ASP A 68 52.46 -35.40 -6.21
CA ASP A 68 52.93 -36.79 -6.37
C ASP A 68 53.10 -37.53 -5.02
N SER A 69 53.59 -38.76 -5.06
CA SER A 69 53.83 -39.58 -3.86
C SER A 69 54.83 -38.98 -2.86
N ASN A 70 55.64 -38.01 -3.29
CA ASN A 70 56.61 -37.30 -2.46
C ASN A 70 56.12 -35.88 -2.11
N GLY A 71 54.84 -35.58 -2.31
CA GLY A 71 54.24 -34.28 -2.05
C GLY A 71 54.77 -33.15 -2.95
N PHE A 72 55.41 -33.48 -4.07
CA PHE A 72 55.96 -32.53 -5.01
C PHE A 72 54.94 -32.12 -6.07
N PHE A 73 54.98 -30.85 -6.47
CA PHE A 73 54.23 -30.34 -7.61
C PHE A 73 55.10 -29.43 -8.47
N GLU A 74 54.83 -29.45 -9.78
CA GLU A 74 55.47 -28.59 -10.76
C GLU A 74 54.43 -28.11 -11.78
N LEU A 75 54.25 -26.80 -11.89
CA LEU A 75 53.24 -26.21 -12.78
C LEU A 75 53.87 -25.09 -13.62
N PRO A 76 53.76 -25.12 -14.97
CA PRO A 76 54.32 -24.09 -15.83
C PRO A 76 53.54 -22.77 -15.69
N VAL A 77 54.24 -21.66 -15.44
CA VAL A 77 53.64 -20.33 -15.26
C VAL A 77 54.38 -19.26 -16.07
N ASP A 78 53.69 -18.16 -16.39
CA ASP A 78 54.28 -16.98 -17.05
C ASP A 78 55.09 -16.14 -16.03
N PRO A 79 56.38 -15.87 -16.25
CA PRO A 79 57.24 -15.19 -15.28
C PRO A 79 56.88 -13.73 -14.96
N ASP A 80 56.12 -13.06 -15.83
CA ASP A 80 55.80 -11.63 -15.67
C ASP A 80 54.50 -11.37 -14.89
N ARG A 81 53.93 -12.41 -14.25
CA ARG A 81 52.67 -12.31 -13.47
C ARG A 81 52.84 -12.83 -12.04
N ALA A 82 52.20 -12.16 -11.09
CA ALA A 82 52.04 -12.69 -9.74
C ALA A 82 50.88 -13.70 -9.73
N TYR A 83 51.07 -14.80 -9.01
CA TYR A 83 50.06 -15.86 -8.87
C TYR A 83 49.65 -16.01 -7.41
N THR A 84 48.38 -16.31 -7.17
CA THR A 84 47.92 -16.79 -5.87
C THR A 84 47.84 -18.31 -5.95
N VAL A 85 48.60 -19.00 -5.09
CA VAL A 85 48.63 -20.46 -5.02
C VAL A 85 47.83 -20.89 -3.80
N TYR A 86 46.83 -21.72 -4.04
CA TYR A 86 45.96 -22.35 -3.05
C TYR A 86 46.26 -23.83 -2.98
N ILE A 87 46.45 -24.36 -1.77
CA ILE A 87 46.69 -25.79 -1.55
C ILE A 87 45.74 -26.30 -0.49
N TYR A 88 45.07 -27.41 -0.78
CA TYR A 88 44.29 -28.13 0.20
C TYR A 88 44.36 -29.65 -0.04
N LYS A 89 44.08 -30.41 1.01
CA LYS A 89 43.97 -31.86 0.97
C LYS A 89 42.78 -32.27 1.82
N ASP A 90 42.05 -33.26 1.34
CA ASP A 90 40.95 -33.91 2.06
C ASP A 90 41.17 -35.43 1.95
N GLU A 91 40.87 -36.19 3.00
CA GLU A 91 40.98 -37.65 2.98
C GLU A 91 39.59 -38.25 2.75
N GLU A 92 39.47 -39.27 1.89
CA GLU A 92 38.14 -39.84 1.57
C GLU A 92 37.55 -40.68 2.71
N ASP A 93 38.37 -41.07 3.70
CA ASP A 93 38.01 -41.97 4.80
C ASP A 93 37.30 -41.25 5.98
N THR A 94 37.27 -39.92 5.96
CA THR A 94 36.77 -39.03 7.02
C THR A 94 35.56 -38.24 6.52
N GLU A 95 34.60 -37.96 7.39
CA GLU A 95 33.37 -37.25 6.97
C GLU A 95 33.57 -35.74 6.76
N GLY A 96 34.64 -35.16 7.31
CA GLY A 96 34.96 -33.74 7.24
C GLY A 96 36.42 -33.49 6.88
N PHE A 97 36.73 -32.26 6.46
CA PHE A 97 38.06 -31.85 6.02
C PHE A 97 39.16 -32.12 7.04
N ASP A 98 40.21 -32.81 6.60
CA ASP A 98 41.35 -33.21 7.42
C ASP A 98 42.48 -32.19 7.51
N TYR A 99 42.61 -31.33 6.50
CA TYR A 99 43.69 -30.36 6.41
C TYR A 99 43.18 -28.95 6.09
N LEU A 100 43.75 -27.96 6.76
CA LEU A 100 43.44 -26.55 6.56
C LEU A 100 44.01 -26.08 5.22
N PRO A 101 43.24 -25.32 4.43
CA PRO A 101 43.75 -24.70 3.21
C PRO A 101 44.91 -23.73 3.50
N SER A 102 45.86 -23.65 2.57
CA SER A 102 46.96 -22.68 2.62
C SER A 102 46.96 -21.82 1.37
N ARG A 103 47.35 -20.54 1.54
CA ARG A 103 47.45 -19.56 0.46
C ARG A 103 48.78 -18.83 0.49
N LYS A 104 49.40 -18.67 -0.67
CA LYS A 104 50.59 -17.82 -0.83
C LYS A 104 50.55 -17.07 -2.15
N ILE A 105 50.93 -15.79 -2.12
CA ILE A 105 51.15 -15.00 -3.35
C ILE A 105 52.61 -15.19 -3.74
N VAL A 106 52.85 -15.55 -5.00
CA VAL A 106 54.17 -15.91 -5.51
C VAL A 106 54.46 -15.15 -6.80
N GLU A 107 55.66 -14.58 -6.89
CA GLU A 107 56.22 -14.00 -8.11
C GLU A 107 57.26 -14.98 -8.69
N PRO A 108 57.07 -15.53 -9.90
CA PRO A 108 57.90 -16.62 -10.43
C PRO A 108 59.37 -16.26 -10.66
N ASN A 109 59.70 -14.96 -10.71
CA ASN A 109 61.07 -14.48 -10.89
C ASN A 109 62.00 -14.79 -9.69
N GLN A 110 61.49 -15.35 -8.60
CA GLN A 110 62.26 -15.87 -7.48
C GLN A 110 62.44 -17.39 -7.65
N ALA A 111 63.64 -17.85 -7.97
CA ALA A 111 63.99 -19.27 -8.16
C ALA A 111 64.02 -20.09 -6.85
N GLU A 112 63.03 -19.91 -5.98
CA GLU A 112 62.90 -20.64 -4.72
C GLU A 112 61.90 -21.79 -4.84
N THR A 113 62.28 -22.96 -4.32
CA THR A 113 61.35 -24.08 -4.16
C THR A 113 60.39 -23.77 -3.02
N LEU A 114 59.10 -23.68 -3.32
CA LEU A 114 58.08 -23.33 -2.33
C LEU A 114 57.82 -24.51 -1.39
N THR A 115 57.66 -24.26 -0.11
CA THR A 115 57.19 -25.28 0.84
C THR A 115 55.89 -24.79 1.45
N PHE A 116 54.87 -25.63 1.38
CA PHE A 116 53.57 -25.41 2.01
C PHE A 116 53.38 -26.41 3.14
N VAL A 117 52.87 -25.93 4.27
CA VAL A 117 52.55 -26.75 5.43
C VAL A 117 51.05 -26.67 5.65
N LEU A 118 50.39 -27.82 5.58
CA LEU A 118 48.97 -27.97 5.89
C LEU A 118 48.82 -28.43 7.34
N PHE A 119 47.96 -27.72 8.08
CA PHE A 119 47.66 -28.03 9.47
C PHE A 119 46.41 -28.91 9.57
N PRO A 120 46.27 -29.72 10.63
CA PRO A 120 45.06 -30.51 10.87
C PRO A 120 43.80 -29.64 10.91
N ALA A 121 42.72 -30.12 10.30
CA ALA A 121 41.42 -29.43 10.25
C ALA A 121 40.26 -30.32 10.70
N ALA A 122 39.14 -29.65 10.94
CA ALA A 122 37.83 -30.24 11.13
C ALA A 122 36.78 -29.41 10.37
N SER A 123 35.56 -29.94 10.24
CA SER A 123 34.47 -29.31 9.51
C SER A 123 33.27 -28.97 10.37
N ILE A 124 32.76 -27.75 10.20
CA ILE A 124 31.47 -27.32 10.75
C ILE A 124 30.52 -27.06 9.58
N LEU A 125 29.41 -27.81 9.54
CA LEU A 125 28.36 -27.66 8.54
C LEU A 125 27.15 -26.97 9.15
N LEU A 126 26.82 -25.81 8.61
CA LEU A 126 25.64 -25.05 8.99
C LEU A 126 24.41 -25.51 8.18
N LYS A 127 23.34 -25.89 8.89
CA LYS A 127 22.03 -26.26 8.34
C LYS A 127 21.00 -25.15 8.59
N GLY A 128 20.07 -25.02 7.65
CA GLY A 128 19.02 -24.01 7.71
C GLY A 128 19.46 -22.66 7.14
N ASP A 129 18.49 -21.77 6.96
CA ASP A 129 18.71 -20.44 6.40
C ASP A 129 18.81 -19.39 7.52
N LEU A 130 19.72 -18.44 7.34
CA LEU A 130 19.89 -17.31 8.24
C LEU A 130 18.68 -16.35 8.10
N GLN A 131 17.90 -16.18 9.17
CA GLN A 131 16.74 -15.30 9.18
C GLN A 131 16.82 -14.33 10.37
N LEU A 132 16.51 -13.05 10.15
CA LEU A 132 16.48 -12.02 11.19
C LEU A 132 15.04 -11.57 11.42
N VAL A 133 14.64 -11.37 12.67
CA VAL A 133 13.26 -10.93 12.98
C VAL A 133 13.01 -9.49 12.51
N GLU A 134 14.06 -8.71 12.31
CA GLU A 134 14.02 -7.32 11.86
C GLU A 134 13.66 -7.17 10.38
N SER A 135 13.83 -8.24 9.57
CA SER A 135 13.52 -8.21 8.14
C SER A 135 12.58 -9.33 7.73
N GLU A 136 11.90 -9.11 6.61
CA GLU A 136 11.14 -10.13 5.89
C GLU A 136 11.96 -10.68 4.72
N GLU A 137 13.17 -10.17 4.47
CA GLU A 137 14.08 -10.61 3.39
C GLU A 137 15.19 -11.52 3.93
N LEU A 138 15.71 -12.40 3.06
CA LEU A 138 16.90 -13.18 3.40
C LEU A 138 18.13 -12.27 3.35
N PRO A 139 19.09 -12.41 4.28
CA PRO A 139 20.30 -11.60 4.27
C PRO A 139 21.12 -11.77 2.98
N SER A 140 21.60 -10.65 2.46
CA SER A 140 22.61 -10.57 1.41
C SER A 140 24.01 -10.63 2.03
N LEU A 141 25.00 -11.16 1.30
CA LEU A 141 26.42 -11.14 1.67
C LEU A 141 26.72 -11.72 3.07
N ILE A 142 26.38 -12.99 3.28
CA ILE A 142 26.67 -13.69 4.54
C ILE A 142 28.15 -14.06 4.59
N SER A 143 28.84 -13.76 5.69
CA SER A 143 30.19 -14.25 5.95
C SER A 143 30.31 -14.91 7.32
N TYR A 144 31.09 -16.00 7.33
CA TYR A 144 31.40 -16.82 8.50
C TYR A 144 32.91 -16.73 8.73
N SER A 145 33.32 -15.96 9.73
CA SER A 145 34.73 -15.79 10.10
C SER A 145 35.09 -16.66 11.30
N VAL A 146 36.14 -17.47 11.17
CA VAL A 146 36.68 -18.25 12.29
C VAL A 146 37.59 -17.35 13.12
N VAL A 147 37.26 -17.19 14.40
CA VAL A 147 37.93 -16.25 15.31
C VAL A 147 38.40 -16.92 16.58
N GLU A 148 39.47 -16.38 17.18
CA GLU A 148 39.95 -16.83 18.49
C GLU A 148 38.94 -16.43 19.59
N PRO A 149 38.58 -17.32 20.55
CA PRO A 149 37.57 -17.03 21.56
C PRO A 149 37.90 -15.86 22.49
N SER A 150 39.18 -15.63 22.79
CA SER A 150 39.64 -14.62 23.76
C SER A 150 39.78 -13.22 23.14
N SER A 151 40.44 -13.15 21.98
CA SER A 151 40.78 -11.90 21.31
C SER A 151 39.78 -11.48 20.24
N MET A 152 38.89 -12.40 19.83
CA MET A 152 37.96 -12.23 18.70
C MET A 152 38.67 -11.83 17.40
N ARG A 153 39.97 -12.12 17.27
CA ARG A 153 40.74 -11.87 16.06
C ARG A 153 40.51 -13.00 15.06
N LEU A 154 40.46 -12.63 13.79
CA LEU A 154 40.38 -13.58 12.68
C LEU A 154 41.61 -14.49 12.71
N ILE A 155 41.37 -15.79 12.62
CA ILE A 155 42.43 -16.78 12.51
C ILE A 155 42.94 -16.77 11.06
N ASN A 156 44.24 -16.53 10.90
CA ASN A 156 44.94 -16.60 9.63
C ASN A 156 46.07 -17.63 9.77
N ILE A 157 45.98 -18.72 9.03
CA ILE A 157 46.95 -19.82 9.07
C ILE A 157 47.49 -20.01 7.66
N SER A 158 48.82 -20.06 7.55
CA SER A 158 49.51 -20.28 6.27
C SER A 158 49.03 -19.36 5.13
N GLY A 159 48.80 -18.08 5.46
CA GLY A 159 48.35 -17.02 4.53
C GLY A 159 46.87 -17.08 4.14
N PHE A 160 46.12 -18.04 4.67
CA PHE A 160 44.71 -18.25 4.41
C PHE A 160 43.83 -17.63 5.51
N GLN A 161 42.97 -16.69 5.12
CA GLN A 161 41.98 -16.10 6.02
C GLN A 161 40.78 -17.03 6.11
N LEU A 162 40.45 -17.52 7.33
CA LEU A 162 39.34 -18.43 7.55
C LEU A 162 37.99 -17.70 7.50
N ILE A 163 37.62 -17.24 6.30
CA ILE A 163 36.34 -16.58 5.98
C ILE A 163 35.63 -17.40 4.91
N TYR A 164 34.40 -17.81 5.22
CA TYR A 164 33.53 -18.59 4.34
C TYR A 164 32.21 -17.86 4.13
N GLY A 165 31.38 -18.32 3.19
CA GLY A 165 30.07 -17.74 2.89
C GLY A 165 29.96 -17.18 1.47
N LEU A 166 29.14 -16.15 1.32
CA LEU A 166 28.78 -15.50 0.06
C LEU A 166 29.40 -14.09 -0.09
N SER A 167 30.29 -13.69 0.83
CA SER A 167 30.96 -12.39 0.74
C SER A 167 32.12 -12.42 -0.27
N PRO A 168 32.50 -11.27 -0.86
CA PRO A 168 33.67 -11.18 -1.75
C PRO A 168 34.99 -11.54 -1.06
N GLU A 169 35.03 -11.46 0.26
CA GLU A 169 36.16 -11.81 1.12
C GLU A 169 36.20 -13.32 1.44
N ALA A 170 35.09 -14.04 1.20
CA ALA A 170 35.02 -15.47 1.44
C ALA A 170 35.84 -16.20 0.37
N GLU A 171 36.87 -16.89 0.82
CA GLU A 171 37.72 -17.63 -0.10
C GLU A 171 37.13 -19.04 -0.35
N GLY A 172 36.12 -19.52 0.39
CA GLY A 172 35.56 -20.88 0.22
C GLY A 172 35.16 -21.31 -1.22
N ALA A 173 34.83 -20.37 -2.11
CA ALA A 173 34.46 -20.67 -3.50
C ALA A 173 35.57 -21.35 -4.32
N PHE A 174 36.86 -21.12 -4.04
CA PHE A 174 37.94 -21.81 -4.78
C PHE A 174 38.13 -23.28 -4.35
N LEU A 175 37.56 -23.66 -3.21
CA LEU A 175 37.63 -25.02 -2.64
C LEU A 175 36.48 -25.92 -3.09
N ASP A 176 35.57 -25.41 -3.94
CA ASP A 176 34.29 -26.06 -4.27
C ASP A 176 33.44 -26.38 -3.01
N LEU A 177 33.62 -25.57 -1.95
CA LEU A 177 32.85 -25.71 -0.71
C LEU A 177 31.49 -25.05 -0.85
N LYS A 178 30.47 -25.68 -0.26
CA LYS A 178 29.19 -24.99 -0.03
C LYS A 178 29.41 -23.80 0.90
N PRO A 179 28.75 -22.65 0.69
CA PRO A 179 28.90 -21.47 1.55
C PRO A 179 28.63 -21.70 3.05
N SER A 180 27.88 -22.76 3.38
CA SER A 180 27.56 -23.17 4.76
C SER A 180 28.57 -24.16 5.37
N HIS A 181 29.62 -24.54 4.64
CA HIS A 181 30.68 -25.43 5.09
C HIS A 181 31.88 -24.58 5.53
N ILE A 182 32.22 -24.68 6.82
CA ILE A 182 33.28 -23.92 7.46
C ILE A 182 34.37 -24.91 7.87
N ILE A 183 35.61 -24.70 7.41
CA ILE A 183 36.77 -25.47 7.86
C ILE A 183 37.43 -24.73 9.02
N VAL A 184 37.67 -25.44 10.13
CA VAL A 184 38.28 -24.93 11.35
C VAL A 184 39.56 -25.71 11.70
N PRO A 185 40.51 -25.12 12.42
CA PRO A 185 41.70 -25.83 12.91
C PRO A 185 41.30 -26.94 13.91
N ALA A 186 41.88 -28.13 13.75
CA ALA A 186 41.64 -29.22 14.70
C ALA A 186 42.32 -28.96 16.05
N ASP A 187 41.75 -29.54 17.10
CA ASP A 187 42.22 -29.51 18.49
C ASP A 187 42.54 -28.08 19.01
N THR A 188 41.90 -27.07 18.40
CA THR A 188 42.08 -25.65 18.70
C THR A 188 40.73 -25.04 19.08
N GLN A 189 40.71 -24.19 20.11
CA GLN A 189 39.50 -23.49 20.52
C GLN A 189 39.16 -22.38 19.53
N VAL A 190 37.96 -22.41 18.95
CA VAL A 190 37.51 -21.42 17.97
C VAL A 190 36.07 -20.99 18.20
N ASN A 191 35.74 -19.77 17.74
CA ASN A 191 34.38 -19.26 17.63
C ASN A 191 34.08 -18.89 16.18
N ILE A 192 32.81 -18.85 15.81
CA ILE A 192 32.37 -18.42 14.48
C ILE A 192 31.68 -17.07 14.63
N ARG A 193 32.27 -16.02 14.05
CA ARG A 193 31.60 -14.73 13.89
C ARG A 193 30.80 -14.77 12.60
N ILE A 194 29.53 -14.39 12.70
CA ILE A 194 28.60 -14.27 11.58
C ILE A 194 28.41 -12.79 11.31
N ASN A 195 28.69 -12.37 10.07
CA ASN A 195 28.32 -11.05 9.55
C ASN A 195 27.31 -11.24 8.42
N CYS A 196 26.28 -10.41 8.39
CA CYS A 196 25.32 -10.43 7.30
C CYS A 196 24.69 -9.05 7.12
N SER A 197 24.23 -8.77 5.90
CA SER A 197 23.63 -7.49 5.56
C SER A 197 22.22 -7.71 5.03
N VAL A 198 21.24 -7.03 5.60
CA VAL A 198 19.84 -7.17 5.19
C VAL A 198 19.21 -5.81 4.92
N LEU A 199 18.34 -5.75 3.93
CA LEU A 199 17.58 -4.55 3.62
C LEU A 199 16.46 -4.37 4.66
N ILE A 200 16.46 -3.22 5.32
CA ILE A 200 15.42 -2.80 6.28
C ILE A 200 15.03 -1.37 5.94
N ASP A 201 13.75 -1.14 5.65
CA ASP A 201 13.20 0.19 5.30
C ASP A 201 13.98 0.90 4.17
N SER A 202 14.40 0.15 3.13
CA SER A 202 15.24 0.60 2.00
C SER A 202 16.69 0.96 2.34
N SER A 203 17.15 0.65 3.55
CA SER A 203 18.54 0.81 3.98
C SER A 203 19.19 -0.55 4.23
N LEU A 204 20.40 -0.77 3.71
CA LEU A 204 21.18 -1.96 4.02
C LEU A 204 21.72 -1.83 5.45
N LYS A 205 21.34 -2.75 6.34
CA LYS A 205 21.83 -2.80 7.72
C LYS A 205 22.69 -4.04 7.93
N GLU A 206 23.84 -3.85 8.57
CA GLU A 206 24.78 -4.91 8.89
C GLU A 206 24.54 -5.43 10.31
N PHE A 207 24.60 -6.75 10.45
CA PHE A 207 24.46 -7.45 11.72
C PHE A 207 25.67 -8.34 11.95
N THR A 208 26.25 -8.25 13.15
CA THR A 208 27.39 -9.05 13.59
C THR A 208 27.07 -9.73 14.90
N PHE A 209 27.24 -11.04 14.96
CA PHE A 209 27.10 -11.82 16.20
C PHE A 209 28.01 -13.06 16.16
N VAL A 210 28.13 -13.73 17.30
CA VAL A 210 29.02 -14.87 17.49
C VAL A 210 28.19 -16.11 17.78
N ALA A 211 28.43 -17.18 17.03
CA ALA A 211 27.89 -18.49 17.32
C ALA A 211 28.57 -19.04 18.57
N LEU A 212 27.85 -19.09 19.69
CA LEU A 212 28.34 -19.63 20.95
C LEU A 212 27.66 -20.97 21.23
N ASN A 213 28.45 -22.04 21.31
CA ASN A 213 28.01 -23.30 21.90
C ASN A 213 28.85 -23.57 23.16
N SER A 214 28.25 -23.39 24.34
CA SER A 214 28.87 -23.60 25.66
C SER A 214 30.09 -22.76 26.05
N SER A 215 30.91 -22.26 25.10
CA SER A 215 31.86 -21.12 25.18
C SER A 215 32.74 -21.03 23.91
N TYR A 216 33.09 -22.18 23.32
CA TYR A 216 33.93 -22.33 22.13
C TYR A 216 33.70 -23.70 21.46
N PHE A 217 34.11 -23.85 20.21
CA PHE A 217 34.19 -25.12 19.49
C PHE A 217 35.61 -25.68 19.56
N MET A 218 35.73 -27.00 19.75
CA MET A 218 36.98 -27.73 19.70
C MET A 218 36.67 -29.10 19.10
N LEU A 219 37.24 -29.39 17.93
CA LEU A 219 36.96 -30.59 17.13
C LEU A 219 38.27 -31.31 16.81
N SER A 220 38.24 -32.63 16.78
CA SER A 220 39.40 -33.44 16.40
C SER A 220 39.58 -33.49 14.88
N LYS A 221 40.78 -33.89 14.43
CA LYS A 221 41.10 -33.97 13.00
C LYS A 221 40.08 -34.82 12.23
N GLY A 222 39.56 -34.29 11.12
CA GLY A 222 38.59 -34.98 10.26
C GLY A 222 37.17 -35.08 10.86
N GLU A 223 36.93 -34.53 12.05
CA GLU A 223 35.62 -34.52 12.68
C GLU A 223 34.67 -33.56 11.97
N LYS A 224 33.40 -33.96 11.88
CA LYS A 224 32.32 -33.17 11.29
C LYS A 224 31.24 -32.85 12.31
N LEU A 225 31.02 -31.56 12.55
CA LEU A 225 29.95 -31.07 13.40
C LEU A 225 28.86 -30.39 12.57
N VAL A 226 27.61 -30.82 12.75
CA VAL A 226 26.45 -30.24 12.05
C VAL A 226 25.65 -29.39 13.03
N LEU A 227 25.42 -28.12 12.68
CA LEU A 227 24.73 -27.16 13.55
C LEU A 227 23.60 -26.45 12.80
N ASP A 228 22.50 -26.18 13.50
CA ASP A 228 21.42 -25.35 12.97
C ASP A 228 21.78 -23.87 13.12
N VAL A 229 21.78 -23.11 12.04
CA VAL A 229 22.05 -21.67 12.02
C VAL A 229 21.11 -20.92 12.98
N LYS A 230 19.84 -21.32 13.07
CA LYS A 230 18.84 -20.66 13.92
C LYS A 230 19.19 -20.74 15.40
N SER A 231 19.93 -21.78 15.82
CA SER A 231 20.38 -21.92 17.21
C SER A 231 21.31 -20.78 17.65
N PHE A 232 22.00 -20.12 16.71
CA PHE A 232 22.92 -19.01 17.00
C PHE A 232 22.26 -17.64 16.85
N VAL A 233 21.29 -17.53 15.95
CA VAL A 233 20.57 -16.26 15.72
C VAL A 233 19.57 -15.97 16.83
N LEU A 234 18.93 -17.00 17.39
CA LEU A 234 17.89 -16.82 18.40
C LEU A 234 18.40 -16.17 19.70
N PRO A 235 19.56 -16.53 20.26
CA PRO A 235 20.12 -15.82 21.41
C PRO A 235 20.36 -14.32 21.15
N PHE A 236 20.91 -13.98 19.98
CA PHE A 236 21.07 -12.59 19.55
C PHE A 236 19.70 -11.88 19.46
N THR A 237 18.70 -12.57 18.88
CA THR A 237 17.33 -12.10 18.77
C THR A 237 16.70 -11.85 20.15
N PHE A 238 16.86 -12.75 21.11
CA PHE A 238 16.32 -12.58 22.46
C PHE A 238 16.92 -11.38 23.19
N GLN A 239 18.21 -11.10 22.97
CA GLN A 239 18.85 -9.89 23.50
C GLN A 239 18.30 -8.63 22.81
N SER A 240 18.13 -8.65 21.49
CA SER A 240 17.50 -7.55 20.73
C SER A 240 16.08 -7.26 21.25
N LEU A 241 15.26 -8.29 21.44
CA LEU A 241 13.91 -8.20 21.98
C LEU A 241 13.89 -7.66 23.42
N GLU A 242 14.83 -8.08 24.28
CA GLU A 242 14.94 -7.55 25.65
C GLU A 242 15.23 -6.04 25.63
N ASN A 243 16.19 -5.61 24.81
CA ASN A 243 16.54 -4.20 24.68
C ASN A 243 15.34 -3.38 24.19
N MET A 244 14.58 -3.88 23.21
CA MET A 244 13.37 -3.22 22.73
C MET A 244 12.26 -3.18 23.80
N ALA A 245 12.12 -4.24 24.61
CA ALA A 245 11.15 -4.26 25.70
C ALA A 245 11.50 -3.25 26.81
N ILE A 246 12.79 -3.12 27.14
CA ILE A 246 13.30 -2.10 28.07
C ILE A 246 13.04 -0.69 27.50
N GLU A 247 13.37 -0.45 26.22
CA GLU A 247 13.09 0.83 25.57
C GLU A 247 11.60 1.19 25.62
N ALA A 248 10.72 0.24 25.30
CA ALA A 248 9.27 0.42 25.37
C ALA A 248 8.80 0.75 26.79
N TYR A 249 9.32 0.02 27.80
CA TYR A 249 9.01 0.28 29.20
C TYR A 249 9.44 1.68 29.66
N GLU A 250 10.68 2.07 29.35
CA GLU A 250 11.23 3.39 29.70
C GLU A 250 10.40 4.51 29.05
N LYS A 251 10.03 4.38 27.77
CA LYS A 251 9.17 5.35 27.08
C LYS A 251 7.77 5.43 27.70
N ILE A 252 7.16 4.31 28.06
CA ILE A 252 5.84 4.29 28.73
C ILE A 252 5.92 5.06 30.05
N GLU A 253 6.94 4.80 30.86
CA GLU A 253 7.14 5.46 32.15
C GLU A 253 7.42 6.97 31.99
N GLU A 254 8.28 7.35 31.04
CA GLU A 254 8.54 8.75 30.71
C GLU A 254 7.24 9.48 30.30
N MET A 255 6.47 8.91 29.36
CA MET A 255 5.22 9.49 28.91
C MET A 255 4.17 9.54 30.02
N ARG A 256 4.15 8.58 30.94
CA ARG A 256 3.27 8.60 32.12
C ARG A 256 3.57 9.81 33.01
N LEU A 257 4.83 10.21 33.17
CA LEU A 257 5.21 11.43 33.90
C LEU A 257 4.67 12.71 33.22
N PHE A 258 4.58 12.73 31.89
CA PHE A 258 3.92 13.79 31.12
C PHE A 258 2.38 13.70 31.11
N GLY A 259 1.79 12.71 31.78
CA GLY A 259 0.34 12.58 31.98
C GLY A 259 -0.41 11.87 30.86
N PHE A 260 0.26 11.06 30.04
CA PHE A 260 -0.38 10.17 29.08
C PHE A 260 -1.09 9.00 29.78
N TYR A 261 -2.21 8.55 29.20
CA TYR A 261 -2.96 7.36 29.64
C TYR A 261 -2.63 6.17 28.72
N LEU A 262 -1.80 5.23 29.21
CA LEU A 262 -1.20 4.15 28.41
C LEU A 262 -1.43 2.71 28.94
N PRO A 263 -2.63 2.35 29.45
CA PRO A 263 -2.87 0.98 29.93
C PRO A 263 -2.80 -0.07 28.81
N VAL A 264 -3.22 0.29 27.59
CA VAL A 264 -3.19 -0.61 26.44
C VAL A 264 -1.74 -0.98 26.09
N GLN A 265 -0.85 0.01 25.99
CA GLN A 265 0.56 -0.22 25.67
C GLN A 265 1.23 -1.06 26.76
N LYS A 266 0.87 -0.85 28.03
CA LYS A 266 1.35 -1.68 29.14
C LYS A 266 0.89 -3.13 29.02
N ASN A 267 -0.40 -3.38 28.75
CA ASN A 267 -0.94 -4.72 28.56
C ASN A 267 -0.32 -5.42 27.34
N LEU A 268 -0.06 -4.69 26.26
CA LEU A 268 0.63 -5.23 25.08
C LEU A 268 2.09 -5.57 25.39
N LEU A 269 2.79 -4.76 26.20
CA LEU A 269 4.15 -5.05 26.65
C LEU A 269 4.21 -6.32 27.52
N GLU A 270 3.22 -6.53 28.40
CA GLU A 270 3.08 -7.78 29.17
C GLU A 270 2.81 -9.00 28.27
N ASN A 271 2.10 -8.82 27.16
CA ASN A 271 1.93 -9.90 26.18
C ASN A 271 3.21 -10.16 25.39
N ALA A 272 3.98 -9.12 25.06
CA ALA A 272 5.28 -9.26 24.41
C ALA A 272 6.27 -10.03 25.31
N SER A 273 6.30 -9.75 26.61
CA SER A 273 7.17 -10.49 27.54
C SER A 273 6.78 -11.96 27.65
N LYS A 274 5.47 -12.28 27.66
CA LYS A 274 4.98 -13.68 27.59
C LYS A 274 5.44 -14.39 26.31
N LEU A 275 5.28 -13.75 25.14
CA LEU A 275 5.73 -14.31 23.86
C LEU A 275 7.25 -14.54 23.85
N LYS A 276 8.01 -13.60 24.43
CA LYS A 276 9.46 -13.76 24.56
C LYS A 276 9.80 -15.00 25.41
N SER A 277 9.18 -15.13 26.59
CA SER A 277 9.40 -16.29 27.47
C SER A 277 9.00 -17.61 26.81
N GLU A 278 7.91 -17.64 26.06
CA GLU A 278 7.48 -18.79 25.27
C GLU A 278 8.52 -19.16 24.19
N ALA A 279 9.06 -18.16 23.47
CA ALA A 279 10.10 -18.38 22.48
C ALA A 279 11.40 -18.96 23.08
N GLU A 280 11.80 -18.47 24.26
CA GLU A 280 12.95 -19.02 25.00
C GLU A 280 12.71 -20.46 25.47
N GLU A 281 11.48 -20.81 25.86
CA GLU A 281 11.12 -22.17 26.24
C GLU A 281 11.17 -23.12 25.02
N LEU A 282 10.62 -22.69 23.88
CA LEU A 282 10.68 -23.43 22.61
C LEU A 282 12.14 -23.64 22.15
N TYR A 283 12.98 -22.61 22.29
CA TYR A 283 14.42 -22.70 22.02
C TYR A 283 15.10 -23.77 22.89
N LYS A 284 14.81 -23.81 24.20
CA LYS A 284 15.36 -24.82 25.12
C LYS A 284 14.90 -26.25 24.78
N LYS A 285 13.74 -26.40 24.16
CA LYS A 285 13.20 -27.70 23.68
C LYS A 285 13.76 -28.10 22.30
N GLY A 286 14.59 -27.27 21.65
CA GLY A 286 15.11 -27.51 20.31
C GLY A 286 14.15 -27.15 19.17
N GLY A 287 13.01 -26.53 19.46
CA GLY A 287 12.03 -26.06 18.46
C GLY A 287 12.42 -24.71 17.87
N TYR A 288 13.49 -24.65 17.09
CA TYR A 288 14.07 -23.39 16.61
C TYR A 288 13.16 -22.62 15.64
N THR A 289 12.40 -23.31 14.80
CA THR A 289 11.49 -22.67 13.83
C THR A 289 10.29 -22.03 14.53
N GLU A 290 9.71 -22.74 15.51
CA GLU A 290 8.61 -22.23 16.34
C GLU A 290 9.10 -21.07 17.22
N ALA A 291 10.29 -21.20 17.83
CA ALA A 291 10.92 -20.14 18.60
C ALA A 291 11.16 -18.88 17.76
N PHE A 292 11.61 -19.02 16.52
CA PHE A 292 11.79 -17.90 15.60
C PHE A 292 10.45 -17.24 15.25
N THR A 293 9.42 -18.02 14.92
CA THR A 293 8.08 -17.51 14.60
C THR A 293 7.50 -16.71 15.78
N THR A 294 7.60 -17.24 17.00
CA THR A 294 7.14 -16.56 18.21
C THR A 294 7.97 -15.30 18.51
N SER A 295 9.29 -15.35 18.28
CA SER A 295 10.18 -14.17 18.38
C SER A 295 9.81 -13.09 17.38
N LYS A 296 9.45 -13.45 16.14
CA LYS A 296 8.99 -12.51 15.11
C LYS A 296 7.68 -11.83 15.52
N ARG A 297 6.72 -12.59 16.11
CA ARG A 297 5.48 -12.02 16.66
C ARG A 297 5.78 -11.02 17.79
N CYS A 298 6.68 -11.37 18.69
CA CYS A 298 7.14 -10.48 19.78
C CYS A 298 7.78 -9.21 19.22
N TYR A 299 8.68 -9.35 18.23
CA TYR A 299 9.33 -8.22 17.55
C TYR A 299 8.30 -7.26 16.94
N ILE A 300 7.35 -7.77 16.16
CA ILE A 300 6.30 -6.95 15.53
C ILE A 300 5.50 -6.21 16.60
N LEU A 301 5.13 -6.89 17.69
CA LEU A 301 4.38 -6.29 18.78
C LEU A 301 5.17 -5.16 19.48
N LEU A 302 6.45 -5.39 19.81
CA LEU A 302 7.32 -4.37 20.42
C LEU A 302 7.57 -3.18 19.48
N LYS A 303 7.85 -3.44 18.20
CA LYS A 303 8.02 -2.40 17.17
C LYS A 303 6.77 -1.53 17.06
N ASN A 304 5.59 -2.13 17.07
CA ASN A 304 4.33 -1.40 17.05
C ASN A 304 4.14 -0.56 18.32
N ILE A 305 4.39 -1.11 19.51
CA ILE A 305 4.30 -0.36 20.76
C ILE A 305 5.22 0.88 20.71
N ILE A 306 6.47 0.72 20.29
CA ILE A 306 7.43 1.83 20.19
C ILE A 306 6.95 2.87 19.17
N ASN A 307 6.52 2.44 17.98
CA ASN A 307 5.98 3.35 16.96
C ASN A 307 4.73 4.09 17.43
N ASP A 308 3.82 3.40 18.13
CA ASP A 308 2.61 3.98 18.69
C ASP A 308 2.93 5.04 19.74
N LEU A 309 3.90 4.76 20.63
CA LEU A 309 4.35 5.71 21.65
C LEU A 309 4.96 6.96 21.02
N VAL A 310 5.83 6.78 20.02
CA VAL A 310 6.45 7.90 19.26
C VAL A 310 5.37 8.71 18.54
N THR A 311 4.41 8.04 17.90
CA THR A 311 3.31 8.69 17.20
C THR A 311 2.43 9.47 18.16
N LEU A 312 2.00 8.86 19.28
CA LEU A 312 1.21 9.52 20.33
C LEU A 312 1.94 10.73 20.92
N TYR A 313 3.24 10.62 21.16
CA TYR A 313 4.06 11.73 21.67
C TYR A 313 4.08 12.92 20.69
N ASN A 314 4.36 12.64 19.42
CA ASN A 314 4.42 13.67 18.37
C ASN A 314 3.04 14.28 18.10
N GLU A 315 1.99 13.46 18.03
CA GLU A 315 0.61 13.92 17.89
C GLU A 315 0.21 14.81 19.07
N ALA A 316 0.58 14.45 20.31
CA ALA A 316 0.27 15.26 21.49
C ALA A 316 0.83 16.67 21.35
N LYS A 317 2.11 16.73 21.00
CA LYS A 317 2.89 17.97 20.85
C LYS A 317 2.31 18.85 19.75
N ILE A 318 1.95 18.30 18.59
CA ILE A 318 1.38 19.08 17.48
C ILE A 318 -0.07 19.49 17.75
N SER A 319 -0.85 18.60 18.35
CA SER A 319 -2.28 18.81 18.55
C SER A 319 -2.58 19.89 19.59
N VAL A 320 -1.69 20.14 20.56
CA VAL A 320 -1.90 21.20 21.56
C VAL A 320 -2.11 22.58 20.94
N TYR A 321 -1.38 22.88 19.84
CA TYR A 321 -1.49 24.16 19.15
C TYR A 321 -2.92 24.37 18.61
N ILE A 322 -3.45 23.36 17.92
CA ILE A 322 -4.81 23.39 17.36
C ILE A 322 -5.85 23.46 18.48
N LEU A 323 -5.66 22.70 19.55
CA LEU A 323 -6.57 22.69 20.71
C LEU A 323 -6.65 24.06 21.39
N ILE A 324 -5.53 24.78 21.55
CA ILE A 324 -5.52 26.14 22.11
C ILE A 324 -6.38 27.08 21.26
N TYR A 325 -6.25 27.05 19.92
CA TYR A 325 -7.09 27.86 19.02
C TYR A 325 -8.57 27.45 19.04
N PHE A 326 -8.84 26.14 19.08
CA PHE A 326 -10.19 25.62 19.23
C PHE A 326 -10.85 26.08 20.55
N LEU A 327 -10.09 26.12 21.65
CA LEU A 327 -10.55 26.64 22.94
C LEU A 327 -10.75 28.16 22.94
N GLY A 328 -9.91 28.90 22.21
CA GLY A 328 -10.15 30.32 21.94
C GLY A 328 -11.50 30.54 21.28
N PHE A 329 -11.80 29.80 20.21
CA PHE A 329 -13.06 29.97 19.48
C PHE A 329 -14.28 29.59 20.32
N THR A 330 -14.21 28.48 21.05
CA THR A 330 -15.31 27.99 21.91
C THR A 330 -15.54 28.91 23.11
N SER A 331 -14.48 29.47 23.71
CA SER A 331 -14.62 30.46 24.79
C SER A 331 -15.38 31.71 24.34
N VAL A 332 -15.09 32.23 23.14
CA VAL A 332 -15.79 33.39 22.55
C VAL A 332 -17.24 33.03 22.23
N ALA A 333 -17.51 31.85 21.68
CA ALA A 333 -18.88 31.40 21.41
C ALA A 333 -19.73 31.32 22.70
N ILE A 334 -19.19 30.75 23.78
CA ILE A 334 -19.87 30.65 25.09
C ILE A 334 -20.07 32.03 25.71
N ALA A 335 -19.05 32.89 25.71
CA ALA A 335 -19.15 34.24 26.26
C ALA A 335 -20.18 35.09 25.49
N PHE A 336 -20.26 34.91 24.17
CA PHE A 336 -21.26 35.56 23.34
C PHE A 336 -22.68 35.06 23.65
N LEU A 337 -22.86 33.79 24.07
CA LEU A 337 -24.15 33.27 24.53
C LEU A 337 -24.58 33.88 25.88
N LEU A 338 -23.65 34.08 26.81
CA LEU A 338 -23.96 34.56 28.16
C LEU A 338 -24.22 36.07 28.23
N GLY A 339 -23.54 36.89 27.40
CA GLY A 339 -23.54 38.35 27.52
C GLY A 339 -24.05 39.10 26.28
N ASN A 340 -24.82 40.18 26.48
CA ASN A 340 -25.25 41.07 25.39
C ASN A 340 -24.41 42.34 25.26
N ARG A 341 -23.89 42.88 26.36
CA ARG A 341 -22.98 44.03 26.36
C ARG A 341 -21.59 43.62 25.89
N TRP A 342 -20.92 44.49 25.15
CA TRP A 342 -19.58 44.22 24.62
C TRP A 342 -18.57 43.89 25.74
N LEU A 343 -18.64 44.62 26.87
CA LEU A 343 -17.77 44.40 28.02
C LEU A 343 -17.99 43.03 28.68
N LEU A 344 -19.24 42.58 28.81
CA LEU A 344 -19.57 41.26 29.34
C LEU A 344 -19.08 40.12 28.43
N LYS A 345 -19.12 40.32 27.12
CA LYS A 345 -18.57 39.34 26.17
C LYS A 345 -17.05 39.26 26.25
N LEU A 346 -16.37 40.40 26.37
CA LEU A 346 -14.92 40.45 26.49
C LEU A 346 -14.44 39.81 27.79
N LEU A 347 -14.97 40.28 28.94
CA LEU A 347 -14.61 39.72 30.25
C LEU A 347 -15.00 38.25 30.36
N GLY A 348 -16.19 37.88 29.87
CA GLY A 348 -16.63 36.48 29.82
C GLY A 348 -15.70 35.61 28.97
N SER A 349 -15.24 36.10 27.82
CA SER A 349 -14.32 35.35 26.95
C SER A 349 -12.98 35.12 27.64
N ILE A 350 -12.44 36.14 28.33
CA ILE A 350 -11.19 36.04 29.10
C ILE A 350 -11.34 35.02 30.24
N ILE A 351 -12.41 35.10 31.03
CA ILE A 351 -12.64 34.21 32.17
C ILE A 351 -12.81 32.76 31.70
N ILE A 352 -13.68 32.52 30.71
CA ILE A 352 -13.94 31.18 30.19
C ILE A 352 -12.69 30.61 29.52
N HIS A 353 -11.98 31.40 28.73
CA HIS A 353 -10.73 30.97 28.11
C HIS A 353 -9.67 30.60 29.15
N SER A 354 -9.50 31.42 30.20
CA SER A 354 -8.57 31.13 31.28
C SER A 354 -8.90 29.81 31.97
N ILE A 355 -10.18 29.55 32.25
CA ILE A 355 -10.64 28.28 32.84
C ILE A 355 -10.35 27.11 31.90
N LEU A 356 -10.79 27.18 30.63
CA LEU A 356 -10.61 26.10 29.66
C LEU A 356 -9.14 25.81 29.38
N SER A 357 -8.31 26.84 29.22
CA SER A 357 -6.86 26.70 28.98
C SER A 357 -6.13 26.16 30.21
N THR A 358 -6.56 26.51 31.43
CA THR A 358 -6.02 25.91 32.67
C THR A 358 -6.36 24.43 32.75
N ILE A 359 -7.61 24.07 32.47
CA ILE A 359 -8.06 22.67 32.41
C ILE A 359 -7.24 21.91 31.36
N LEU A 360 -7.07 22.46 30.15
CA LEU A 360 -6.25 21.86 29.11
C LEU A 360 -4.79 21.66 29.56
N PHE A 361 -4.21 22.66 30.24
CA PHE A 361 -2.83 22.58 30.72
C PHE A 361 -2.61 21.39 31.66
N PHE A 362 -3.55 21.16 32.59
CA PHE A 362 -3.44 20.06 33.54
C PHE A 362 -3.90 18.72 32.98
N ILE A 363 -4.78 18.68 31.98
CA ILE A 363 -5.42 17.43 31.55
C ILE A 363 -4.79 16.85 30.29
N TYR A 364 -4.35 17.70 29.37
CA TYR A 364 -3.85 17.26 28.09
C TYR A 364 -2.33 17.15 28.10
N PRO A 365 -1.74 15.96 27.80
CA PRO A 365 -0.32 15.72 27.98
C PRO A 365 0.57 16.63 27.11
N GLY A 366 0.12 16.97 25.89
CA GLY A 366 0.87 17.85 24.99
C GLY A 366 1.08 19.27 25.53
N SER A 367 0.31 19.70 26.53
CA SER A 367 0.49 20.99 27.20
C SER A 367 1.79 21.06 28.01
N LEU A 368 2.23 19.92 28.57
CA LEU A 368 3.48 19.82 29.34
C LEU A 368 4.71 19.64 28.44
N LEU A 369 4.51 19.21 27.18
CA LEU A 369 5.58 19.01 26.20
C LEU A 369 6.07 20.32 25.56
N ILE A 370 5.32 21.41 25.68
CA ILE A 370 5.70 22.71 25.12
C ILE A 370 6.13 23.70 26.22
N PRO A 371 7.02 24.68 25.92
CA PRO A 371 7.41 25.68 26.89
C PRO A 371 6.22 26.48 27.44
N LYS A 372 6.16 26.67 28.76
CA LYS A 372 5.05 27.38 29.44
C LYS A 372 4.83 28.80 28.90
N THR A 373 5.91 29.48 28.52
CA THR A 373 5.87 30.82 27.91
C THR A 373 5.18 30.79 26.54
N LEU A 374 5.50 29.80 25.71
CA LEU A 374 4.89 29.60 24.41
C LEU A 374 3.40 29.24 24.54
N PHE A 375 3.05 28.35 25.48
CA PHE A 375 1.65 28.02 25.77
C PHE A 375 0.83 29.27 26.13
N ALA A 376 1.35 30.13 27.00
CA ALA A 376 0.68 31.38 27.40
C ALA A 376 0.53 32.37 26.24
N GLN A 377 1.57 32.54 25.40
CA GLN A 377 1.52 33.39 24.20
C GLN A 377 0.48 32.88 23.20
N LEU A 378 0.45 31.57 22.95
CA LEU A 378 -0.53 30.95 22.07
C LEU A 378 -1.94 31.11 22.61
N GLY A 379 -2.15 30.92 23.91
CA GLY A 379 -3.42 31.18 24.59
C GLY A 379 -3.90 32.62 24.35
N ALA A 380 -3.05 33.61 24.63
CA ALA A 380 -3.36 35.02 24.37
C ALA A 380 -3.68 35.29 22.90
N SER A 381 -2.87 34.75 21.98
CA SER A 381 -3.08 34.91 20.53
C SER A 381 -4.38 34.26 20.06
N SER A 382 -4.75 33.10 20.61
CA SER A 382 -5.97 32.37 20.25
C SER A 382 -7.22 33.15 20.63
N LEU A 383 -7.21 33.80 21.78
CA LEU A 383 -8.30 34.65 22.25
C LEU A 383 -8.42 35.89 21.37
N LEU A 384 -7.30 36.54 21.04
CA LEU A 384 -7.26 37.71 20.14
C LEU A 384 -7.78 37.35 18.74
N VAL A 385 -7.30 36.27 18.15
CA VAL A 385 -7.73 35.79 16.83
C VAL A 385 -9.21 35.43 16.85
N SER A 386 -9.68 34.72 17.88
CA SER A 386 -11.09 34.34 18.01
C SER A 386 -12.01 35.54 18.17
N PHE A 387 -11.59 36.54 18.96
CA PHE A 387 -12.32 37.79 19.14
C PHE A 387 -12.33 38.63 17.86
N PHE A 388 -11.19 38.69 17.15
CA PHE A 388 -11.07 39.35 15.85
C PHE A 388 -12.00 38.71 14.82
N ILE A 389 -12.01 37.38 14.71
CA ILE A 389 -12.94 36.65 13.82
C ILE A 389 -14.39 36.96 14.20
N ALA A 390 -14.75 36.90 15.49
CA ALA A 390 -16.12 37.13 15.92
C ALA A 390 -16.62 38.57 15.68
N TYR A 391 -15.74 39.57 15.68
CA TYR A 391 -16.10 40.98 15.55
C TYR A 391 -15.87 41.57 14.14
N PHE A 392 -14.73 41.25 13.50
CA PHE A 392 -14.31 41.81 12.23
C PHE A 392 -14.69 40.97 11.00
N ALA A 393 -14.78 39.63 11.10
CA ALA A 393 -15.27 38.82 9.96
C ALA A 393 -16.64 39.29 9.43
N PRO A 394 -17.60 39.71 10.29
CA PRO A 394 -18.82 40.38 9.86
C PRO A 394 -18.63 41.60 8.94
N TYR A 395 -17.59 42.40 9.15
CA TYR A 395 -17.34 43.62 8.38
C TYR A 395 -16.90 43.32 6.95
N PHE A 396 -15.99 42.36 6.78
CA PHE A 396 -15.47 41.94 5.47
C PHE A 396 -16.49 41.20 4.61
N LEU A 397 -17.53 40.61 5.22
CA LEU A 397 -18.58 39.89 4.51
C LEU A 397 -19.63 40.81 3.85
N LYS A 398 -19.65 42.12 4.17
CA LYS A 398 -20.59 43.09 3.58
C LYS A 398 -20.16 43.48 2.17
N SER A 399 -21.04 43.26 1.18
CA SER A 399 -20.86 43.75 -0.19
C SER A 399 -22.04 44.60 -0.64
N LYS A 400 -21.78 45.60 -1.49
CA LYS A 400 -22.80 46.48 -2.07
C LYS A 400 -23.80 45.64 -2.89
N SER A 401 -25.08 45.71 -2.55
CA SER A 401 -26.14 45.03 -3.31
C SER A 401 -26.43 45.80 -4.60
N SER A 402 -26.16 45.19 -5.75
CA SER A 402 -26.34 45.85 -7.06
C SER A 402 -27.73 45.67 -7.68
N THR A 403 -28.60 44.81 -7.14
CA THR A 403 -29.80 44.34 -7.87
C THR A 403 -31.08 44.22 -7.02
N GLY A 404 -31.21 44.95 -5.91
CA GLY A 404 -32.42 44.94 -5.07
C GLY A 404 -32.69 43.62 -4.31
N ARG A 405 -31.94 42.54 -4.61
CA ARG A 405 -31.89 41.32 -3.80
C ARG A 405 -30.77 41.42 -2.78
N VAL A 406 -31.09 41.22 -1.50
CA VAL A 406 -30.09 41.15 -0.45
C VAL A 406 -29.31 39.84 -0.62
N ALA A 407 -28.01 39.93 -0.89
CA ALA A 407 -27.15 38.75 -1.00
C ALA A 407 -27.18 37.93 0.29
N LEU A 408 -27.25 36.60 0.19
CA LEU A 408 -27.28 35.68 1.35
C LEU A 408 -26.14 35.95 2.34
N ARG A 409 -24.97 36.35 1.84
CA ARG A 409 -23.81 36.73 2.67
C ARG A 409 -24.07 37.93 3.59
N ASN A 410 -24.87 38.90 3.15
CA ASN A 410 -25.24 40.08 3.95
C ASN A 410 -26.25 39.74 5.07
N MET A 411 -26.91 38.58 5.00
CA MET A 411 -27.87 38.12 6.01
C MET A 411 -27.24 37.35 7.17
N ILE A 412 -25.96 36.96 7.07
CA ILE A 412 -25.27 36.15 8.09
C ILE A 412 -25.32 36.84 9.47
N ILE A 413 -25.02 38.14 9.54
CA ILE A 413 -24.93 38.85 10.83
C ILE A 413 -26.31 38.97 11.51
N PRO A 414 -27.37 39.44 10.83
CA PRO A 414 -28.72 39.44 11.41
C PRO A 414 -29.16 38.05 11.86
N VAL A 415 -28.91 37.02 11.05
CA VAL A 415 -29.31 35.63 11.32
C VAL A 415 -28.66 35.10 12.60
N PHE A 416 -27.34 35.24 12.76
CA PHE A 416 -26.66 34.81 13.99
C PHE A 416 -27.06 35.65 15.21
N SER A 417 -27.37 36.93 15.03
CA SER A 417 -27.86 37.80 16.11
C SER A 417 -29.26 37.39 16.60
N ILE A 418 -30.17 37.08 15.68
CA ILE A 418 -31.52 36.56 16.00
C ILE A 418 -31.41 35.19 16.67
N ALA A 419 -30.62 34.28 16.09
CA ALA A 419 -30.40 32.94 16.64
C ALA A 419 -29.89 32.98 18.09
N LYS A 420 -28.87 33.81 18.36
CA LYS A 420 -28.36 34.02 19.72
C LYS A 420 -29.46 34.50 20.68
N ARG A 421 -30.26 35.51 20.27
CA ARG A 421 -31.33 36.05 21.13
C ARG A 421 -32.41 35.01 21.42
N ASN A 422 -32.70 34.14 20.45
CA ASN A 422 -33.65 33.04 20.63
C ASN A 422 -33.16 32.04 21.70
N LEU A 423 -31.87 31.69 21.68
CA LEU A 423 -31.25 30.83 22.69
C LEU A 423 -31.35 31.43 24.11
N GLN A 424 -31.05 32.72 24.25
CA GLN A 424 -31.10 33.41 25.55
C GLN A 424 -32.51 33.52 26.13
N ARG A 425 -33.55 33.61 25.29
CA ARG A 425 -34.95 33.69 25.73
C ARG A 425 -35.45 32.35 26.26
N ARG A 426 -35.00 31.22 25.69
CA ARG A 426 -35.51 29.87 26.00
C ARG A 426 -34.47 29.03 26.75
N LYS A 427 -34.12 29.47 27.96
CA LYS A 427 -33.02 28.92 28.78
C LYS A 427 -33.10 27.42 29.04
N LEU A 428 -34.28 26.89 29.41
CA LEU A 428 -34.44 25.47 29.73
C LEU A 428 -34.11 24.58 28.52
N ARG A 429 -34.61 24.94 27.34
CA ARG A 429 -34.33 24.20 26.11
C ARG A 429 -32.86 24.25 25.75
N PHE A 430 -32.27 25.45 25.81
CA PHE A 430 -30.85 25.62 25.55
C PHE A 430 -30.00 24.73 26.47
N VAL A 431 -30.31 24.67 27.76
CA VAL A 431 -29.58 23.81 28.71
C VAL A 431 -29.73 22.33 28.34
N LEU A 432 -30.95 21.85 28.06
CA LEU A 432 -31.18 20.44 27.70
C LEU A 432 -30.48 20.03 26.39
N THR A 433 -30.52 20.87 25.37
CA THR A 433 -29.82 20.58 24.11
C THR A 433 -28.30 20.67 24.29
N PHE A 434 -27.83 21.68 25.02
CA PHE A 434 -26.40 21.84 25.31
C PHE A 434 -25.84 20.64 26.09
N THR A 435 -26.53 20.17 27.14
CA THR A 435 -26.05 19.03 27.94
C THR A 435 -26.08 17.72 27.16
N THR A 436 -27.13 17.43 26.40
CA THR A 436 -27.22 16.21 25.59
C THR A 436 -26.10 16.14 24.54
N ILE A 437 -25.79 17.25 23.87
CA ILE A 437 -24.70 17.31 22.90
C ILE A 437 -23.33 17.25 23.59
N THR A 438 -23.18 17.88 24.75
CA THR A 438 -21.94 17.79 25.55
C THR A 438 -21.68 16.34 25.92
N ILE A 439 -22.69 15.60 26.41
CA ILE A 439 -22.61 14.17 26.75
C ILE A 439 -22.30 13.34 25.50
N LEU A 440 -22.96 13.59 24.36
CA LEU A 440 -22.67 12.91 23.10
C LEU A 440 -21.19 13.00 22.75
N VAL A 441 -20.65 14.22 22.80
CA VAL A 441 -19.27 14.50 22.44
C VAL A 441 -18.31 13.92 23.47
N THR A 442 -18.61 14.04 24.76
CA THR A 442 -17.83 13.41 25.83
C THR A 442 -17.75 11.90 25.62
N CYS A 443 -18.88 11.21 25.43
CA CYS A 443 -18.89 9.77 25.18
C CYS A 443 -18.14 9.38 23.91
N PHE A 444 -18.30 10.16 22.84
CA PHE A 444 -17.56 9.94 21.59
C PHE A 444 -16.04 10.03 21.83
N VAL A 445 -15.58 11.08 22.52
CA VAL A 445 -14.16 11.27 22.81
C VAL A 445 -13.62 10.20 23.76
N THR A 446 -14.36 9.83 24.80
CA THR A 446 -13.87 8.92 25.84
C THR A 446 -13.91 7.46 25.48
N PHE A 447 -14.94 7.02 24.75
CA PHE A 447 -15.22 5.59 24.59
C PHE A 447 -15.02 5.05 23.18
N THR A 448 -14.83 5.92 22.18
CA THR A 448 -14.44 5.41 20.86
C THR A 448 -12.96 5.09 20.87
N SER A 449 -12.62 3.82 20.73
CA SER A 449 -11.22 3.38 20.64
C SER A 449 -10.95 2.77 19.28
N PHE A 450 -10.77 3.65 18.31
CA PHE A 450 -10.15 3.31 17.05
C PHE A 450 -8.63 3.30 17.19
N SER A 451 -8.01 2.16 16.91
CA SER A 451 -6.56 2.01 16.78
C SER A 451 -6.25 1.38 15.42
N GLU A 452 -5.21 1.87 14.77
CA GLU A 452 -4.58 1.18 13.66
C GLU A 452 -3.51 0.28 14.26
N GLY A 453 -3.63 -1.03 14.05
CA GLY A 453 -2.61 -2.01 14.41
C GLY A 453 -1.89 -2.49 13.15
N TYR A 454 -0.69 -3.03 13.30
CA TYR A 454 -0.01 -3.76 12.24
C TYR A 454 0.25 -5.18 12.71
N GLY A 455 -0.08 -6.19 11.91
CA GLY A 455 0.09 -7.56 12.36
C GLY A 455 -0.45 -8.56 11.37
N LEU A 456 -0.49 -9.82 11.80
CA LEU A 456 -1.02 -10.90 10.98
C LEU A 456 -2.54 -10.79 10.90
N ASN A 457 -3.05 -10.39 9.75
CA ASN A 457 -4.46 -10.34 9.45
C ASN A 457 -4.89 -11.70 8.90
N ILE A 458 -5.84 -12.35 9.57
CA ILE A 458 -6.42 -13.63 9.14
C ILE A 458 -7.89 -13.41 8.85
N ARG A 459 -8.28 -13.65 7.59
CA ARG A 459 -9.66 -13.48 7.14
C ARG A 459 -10.15 -14.78 6.50
N LYS A 460 -11.27 -15.30 7.00
CA LYS A 460 -11.98 -16.39 6.32
C LYS A 460 -12.68 -15.85 5.07
N ILE A 461 -12.41 -16.46 3.92
CA ILE A 461 -13.01 -16.09 2.63
C ILE A 461 -14.24 -16.96 2.35
N SER A 462 -14.11 -18.27 2.53
CA SER A 462 -15.16 -19.24 2.23
C SER A 462 -15.24 -20.32 3.31
N ASP A 463 -16.46 -20.82 3.54
CA ASP A 463 -16.71 -22.00 4.35
C ASP A 463 -16.54 -23.31 3.55
N GLU A 464 -16.36 -23.22 2.23
CA GLU A 464 -16.15 -24.40 1.38
C GLU A 464 -14.79 -25.04 1.64
N VAL A 465 -14.84 -26.27 2.14
CA VAL A 465 -13.66 -27.09 2.39
C VAL A 465 -13.27 -27.78 1.08
N HIS A 466 -12.08 -27.45 0.60
CA HIS A 466 -11.48 -28.12 -0.55
C HIS A 466 -10.72 -29.36 -0.06
N GLN A 467 -10.72 -30.44 -0.85
CA GLN A 467 -10.06 -31.70 -0.45
C GLN A 467 -8.53 -31.61 -0.46
N ASN A 468 -7.96 -30.65 -1.18
CA ASN A 468 -6.51 -30.47 -1.29
C ASN A 468 -6.02 -29.55 -0.17
N ARG A 469 -4.97 -29.96 0.55
CA ARG A 469 -4.28 -29.19 1.59
C ARG A 469 -3.26 -28.24 0.96
N ASP A 470 -3.73 -27.38 0.07
CA ASP A 470 -2.89 -26.48 -0.72
C ASP A 470 -2.83 -25.06 -0.15
N ILE A 471 -1.67 -24.44 -0.37
CA ILE A 471 -1.37 -23.06 -0.04
C ILE A 471 -1.01 -22.34 -1.34
N ILE A 472 -1.61 -21.18 -1.56
CA ILE A 472 -1.21 -20.25 -2.61
C ILE A 472 -0.47 -19.08 -1.98
N VAL A 473 0.71 -18.81 -2.52
CA VAL A 473 1.57 -17.70 -2.12
C VAL A 473 1.65 -16.70 -3.26
N ARG A 474 1.40 -15.42 -2.96
CA ARG A 474 1.67 -14.30 -3.86
C ARG A 474 2.54 -13.25 -3.17
N ALA A 475 3.10 -12.37 -3.98
CA ALA A 475 3.91 -11.27 -3.53
C ALA A 475 3.19 -10.39 -2.49
N ARG A 476 4.00 -9.72 -1.67
CA ARG A 476 3.48 -8.74 -0.70
C ARG A 476 2.73 -7.63 -1.44
N GLY A 477 1.52 -7.34 -0.97
CA GLY A 477 0.69 -6.26 -1.53
C GLY A 477 0.11 -6.56 -2.92
N TYR A 478 0.17 -7.82 -3.37
CA TYR A 478 -0.47 -8.25 -4.61
C TYR A 478 -1.95 -7.86 -4.63
N ASN A 479 -2.37 -7.25 -5.72
CA ASN A 479 -3.75 -6.93 -6.03
C ASN A 479 -3.97 -7.17 -7.52
N GLU A 480 -5.15 -7.64 -7.91
CA GLU A 480 -5.49 -7.87 -9.32
C GLU A 480 -5.29 -6.64 -10.21
N LYS A 481 -5.51 -5.44 -9.64
CA LYS A 481 -5.30 -4.16 -10.36
C LYS A 481 -3.83 -3.78 -10.50
N ASN A 482 -2.99 -4.20 -9.56
CA ASN A 482 -1.57 -3.88 -9.50
C ASN A 482 -0.80 -5.18 -9.18
N PRO A 483 -0.69 -6.12 -10.15
CA PRO A 483 0.00 -7.37 -9.92
C PRO A 483 1.50 -7.12 -9.68
N THR A 484 2.07 -7.85 -8.75
CA THR A 484 3.49 -7.81 -8.38
C THR A 484 4.06 -9.22 -8.35
N PHE A 485 5.36 -9.33 -8.62
CA PHE A 485 6.06 -10.61 -8.59
C PHE A 485 6.68 -10.90 -7.23
N ILE A 486 6.83 -12.18 -6.92
CA ILE A 486 7.56 -12.65 -5.75
C ILE A 486 9.04 -12.26 -5.92
N ASN A 487 9.69 -11.92 -4.82
CA ASN A 487 11.07 -11.45 -4.82
C ASN A 487 12.01 -12.51 -5.44
N ALA A 488 12.83 -12.10 -6.40
CA ALA A 488 13.78 -12.98 -7.09
C ALA A 488 14.78 -13.63 -6.13
N ILE A 489 15.17 -12.95 -5.05
CA ILE A 489 16.09 -13.53 -4.03
C ILE A 489 15.45 -14.75 -3.39
N ASP A 490 14.16 -14.70 -3.09
CA ASP A 490 13.44 -15.79 -2.42
C ASP A 490 13.33 -17.02 -3.33
N LEU A 491 13.02 -16.77 -4.59
CA LEU A 491 12.92 -17.80 -5.62
C LEU A 491 14.28 -18.45 -5.88
N ASN A 492 15.31 -17.64 -6.12
CA ASN A 492 16.66 -18.13 -6.41
C ASN A 492 17.30 -18.82 -5.21
N SER A 493 16.89 -18.45 -3.99
CA SER A 493 17.38 -19.11 -2.79
C SER A 493 16.89 -20.54 -2.67
N GLY A 494 15.76 -20.94 -3.28
CA GLY A 494 15.13 -22.25 -3.08
C GLY A 494 14.62 -22.48 -1.64
N TRP A 495 14.32 -21.40 -0.92
CA TRP A 495 13.99 -21.46 0.51
C TRP A 495 12.67 -22.20 0.79
N ILE A 496 11.66 -22.03 -0.08
CA ILE A 496 10.33 -22.63 0.09
C ILE A 496 10.42 -24.15 -0.06
N GLU A 497 11.20 -24.62 -1.03
CA GLU A 497 11.46 -26.02 -1.35
C GLU A 497 12.22 -26.74 -0.22
N ARG A 498 13.03 -26.01 0.56
CA ARG A 498 13.78 -26.56 1.70
C ARG A 498 13.00 -26.61 3.01
N GLN A 499 11.78 -26.06 3.06
CA GLN A 499 10.98 -26.12 4.28
C GLN A 499 10.48 -27.56 4.52
N ARG A 500 10.54 -28.03 5.77
CA ARG A 500 10.13 -29.39 6.15
C ARG A 500 8.64 -29.67 5.93
N GLU A 501 7.81 -28.63 5.83
CA GLU A 501 6.36 -28.74 5.60
C GLU A 501 6.00 -28.90 4.12
N THR A 502 6.94 -28.61 3.22
CA THR A 502 6.69 -28.52 1.78
C THR A 502 6.86 -29.88 1.10
N GLU A 503 5.80 -30.41 0.49
CA GLU A 503 5.86 -31.62 -0.34
C GLU A 503 6.08 -31.27 -1.83
N VAL A 504 5.31 -30.30 -2.34
CA VAL A 504 5.34 -29.88 -3.75
C VAL A 504 5.31 -28.37 -3.85
N VAL A 505 6.13 -27.80 -4.75
CA VAL A 505 6.14 -26.37 -5.09
C VAL A 505 5.89 -26.22 -6.59
N SER A 506 4.87 -25.47 -6.98
CA SER A 506 4.57 -25.14 -8.38
C SER A 506 4.59 -23.63 -8.61
N PRO A 507 5.68 -23.06 -9.16
CA PRO A 507 5.71 -21.66 -9.54
C PRO A 507 4.94 -21.43 -10.86
N LYS A 508 4.15 -20.36 -10.89
CA LYS A 508 3.53 -19.82 -12.11
C LYS A 508 4.23 -18.52 -12.48
N ILE A 509 4.82 -18.48 -13.66
CA ILE A 509 5.45 -17.28 -14.21
C ILE A 509 4.51 -16.67 -15.23
N GLU A 510 4.28 -15.36 -15.13
CA GLU A 510 3.52 -14.62 -16.12
C GLU A 510 4.07 -13.20 -16.30
N ASN A 511 3.61 -12.49 -17.32
CA ASN A 511 3.99 -11.11 -17.56
C ASN A 511 3.12 -10.09 -16.83
N LEU A 512 3.69 -8.91 -16.59
CA LEU A 512 2.91 -7.76 -16.13
C LEU A 512 1.93 -7.30 -17.23
N PRO A 513 0.80 -6.68 -16.85
CA PRO A 513 -0.15 -6.14 -17.81
C PRO A 513 0.44 -4.99 -18.62
N LEU A 514 0.41 -5.11 -19.94
CA LEU A 514 0.93 -4.11 -20.88
C LEU A 514 -0.16 -3.60 -21.81
N GLU A 515 0.04 -2.39 -22.33
CA GLU A 515 -0.80 -1.79 -23.39
C GLU A 515 -0.48 -2.34 -24.79
N HIS A 516 0.71 -2.91 -24.96
CA HIS A 516 1.22 -3.45 -26.21
C HIS A 516 1.45 -4.96 -26.10
N PRO A 517 1.37 -5.70 -27.21
CA PRO A 517 1.66 -7.13 -27.21
C PRO A 517 3.10 -7.38 -26.75
N ILE A 518 3.27 -8.45 -25.98
CA ILE A 518 4.55 -8.87 -25.40
C ILE A 518 5.35 -9.78 -26.35
N ALA A 519 4.63 -10.49 -27.21
CA ALA A 519 5.21 -11.35 -28.22
C ALA A 519 4.33 -11.37 -29.47
N ASP A 520 4.93 -11.81 -30.56
CA ASP A 520 4.25 -12.06 -31.84
C ASP A 520 4.47 -13.52 -32.24
N LEU A 521 3.37 -14.19 -32.61
CA LEU A 521 3.36 -15.57 -33.07
C LEU A 521 2.89 -15.58 -34.53
N ASP A 522 3.84 -15.68 -35.46
CA ASP A 522 3.62 -15.66 -36.91
C ASP A 522 2.69 -14.51 -37.38
N GLY A 523 2.91 -13.30 -36.84
CA GLY A 523 2.13 -12.09 -37.15
C GLY A 523 0.88 -11.88 -36.28
N ILE A 524 0.59 -12.77 -35.32
CA ILE A 524 -0.50 -12.60 -34.35
C ILE A 524 0.05 -12.03 -33.03
N PRO A 525 -0.47 -10.88 -32.57
CA PRO A 525 -0.04 -10.28 -31.32
C PRO A 525 -0.52 -11.07 -30.10
N LEU A 526 0.40 -11.39 -29.20
CA LEU A 526 0.15 -12.02 -27.91
C LEU A 526 0.31 -11.01 -26.78
N TYR A 527 -0.63 -11.00 -25.83
CA TYR A 527 -0.62 -10.11 -24.67
C TYR A 527 -0.25 -10.82 -23.37
N GLY A 528 -0.47 -12.14 -23.30
CA GLY A 528 -0.16 -12.93 -22.13
C GLY A 528 0.79 -14.08 -22.42
N PHE A 529 1.71 -14.32 -21.48
CA PHE A 529 2.62 -15.43 -21.49
C PHE A 529 2.55 -16.14 -20.15
N VAL A 530 2.35 -17.46 -20.14
CA VAL A 530 2.27 -18.26 -18.93
C VAL A 530 3.29 -19.39 -19.00
N MET A 531 4.15 -19.51 -18.00
CA MET A 531 5.02 -20.67 -17.83
C MET A 531 4.70 -21.41 -16.53
N ILE A 532 4.54 -22.72 -16.64
CA ILE A 532 4.23 -23.63 -15.53
C ILE A 532 4.97 -24.95 -15.69
N ASN A 533 5.16 -25.69 -14.59
CA ASN A 533 5.47 -27.11 -14.68
C ASN A 533 4.14 -27.89 -14.72
N PRO A 534 3.80 -28.53 -15.85
CA PRO A 534 2.50 -29.20 -15.99
C PRO A 534 2.25 -30.32 -14.98
N GLU A 535 3.28 -31.10 -14.66
CA GLU A 535 3.16 -32.23 -13.74
C GLU A 535 2.83 -31.73 -12.33
N LEU A 536 3.50 -30.66 -11.90
CA LEU A 536 3.29 -30.07 -10.58
C LEU A 536 1.98 -29.28 -10.53
N GLU A 537 1.68 -28.48 -11.56
CA GLU A 537 0.49 -27.63 -11.61
C GLU A 537 -0.81 -28.45 -11.66
N SER A 538 -0.79 -29.62 -12.31
CA SER A 538 -1.92 -30.55 -12.37
C SER A 538 -2.36 -31.12 -11.02
N LYS A 539 -1.51 -31.03 -9.98
CA LYS A 539 -1.87 -31.42 -8.61
C LYS A 539 -2.72 -30.37 -7.89
N PHE A 540 -2.61 -29.10 -8.28
CA PHE A 540 -3.36 -27.98 -7.69
C PHE A 540 -4.68 -27.75 -8.41
N LEU A 541 -4.62 -27.72 -9.74
CA LEU A 541 -5.73 -27.37 -10.60
C LEU A 541 -5.99 -28.51 -11.57
N ARG A 542 -7.25 -28.68 -11.99
CA ARG A 542 -7.64 -29.72 -12.94
C ARG A 542 -7.23 -29.40 -14.38
N PHE A 543 -5.95 -29.12 -14.58
CA PHE A 543 -5.37 -28.72 -15.87
C PHE A 543 -5.56 -29.77 -16.96
N SER A 544 -5.68 -31.04 -16.61
CA SER A 544 -6.01 -32.12 -17.55
C SER A 544 -7.37 -31.94 -18.23
N GLU A 545 -8.34 -31.26 -17.61
CA GLU A 545 -9.67 -31.02 -18.21
C GLU A 545 -9.63 -29.96 -19.33
N ILE A 546 -8.60 -29.10 -19.30
CA ILE A 546 -8.40 -27.96 -20.20
C ILE A 546 -7.72 -28.40 -21.51
N VAL A 547 -6.89 -29.44 -21.45
CA VAL A 547 -6.23 -30.01 -22.64
C VAL A 547 -7.29 -30.59 -23.56
N LYS A 548 -7.26 -30.17 -24.83
CA LYS A 548 -8.12 -30.71 -25.89
C LYS A 548 -7.41 -31.81 -26.68
N GLU A 549 -6.18 -31.55 -27.08
CA GLU A 549 -5.39 -32.40 -27.98
C GLU A 549 -3.89 -32.19 -27.70
N GLY A 550 -3.10 -33.25 -27.84
CA GLY A 550 -1.65 -33.23 -27.58
C GLY A 550 -1.30 -33.47 -26.11
N GLU A 551 -0.02 -33.25 -25.79
CA GLU A 551 0.49 -33.29 -24.42
C GLU A 551 0.89 -31.87 -24.00
N PHE A 552 1.07 -31.68 -22.69
CA PHE A 552 1.72 -30.47 -22.22
C PHE A 552 3.13 -30.37 -22.79
N SER A 553 3.55 -29.14 -23.09
CA SER A 553 4.86 -28.89 -23.66
C SER A 553 5.97 -29.48 -22.79
N LYS A 554 6.72 -30.43 -23.36
CA LYS A 554 8.05 -30.85 -22.91
C LYS A 554 9.09 -30.04 -23.70
N GLU A 555 10.35 -30.05 -23.23
CA GLU A 555 11.46 -29.23 -23.75
C GLU A 555 11.32 -28.79 -25.23
N GLY A 556 11.20 -27.48 -25.47
CA GLY A 556 11.14 -26.83 -26.78
C GLY A 556 9.75 -26.60 -27.40
N GLY A 557 8.65 -26.74 -26.65
CA GLY A 557 7.29 -26.57 -27.19
C GLY A 557 6.43 -25.46 -26.56
N ILE A 558 5.30 -25.17 -27.20
CA ILE A 558 4.24 -24.31 -26.65
C ILE A 558 2.85 -24.95 -26.80
N MET A 559 1.93 -24.47 -25.97
CA MET A 559 0.51 -24.80 -26.02
C MET A 559 -0.30 -23.56 -26.35
N ILE A 560 -1.26 -23.71 -27.26
CA ILE A 560 -2.07 -22.60 -27.81
C ILE A 560 -3.57 -22.89 -27.66
N SER A 561 -4.40 -21.85 -27.78
CA SER A 561 -5.85 -22.04 -27.75
C SER A 561 -6.39 -22.66 -29.04
N GLU A 562 -7.57 -23.26 -28.95
CA GLU A 562 -8.26 -23.78 -30.14
C GLU A 562 -8.58 -22.68 -31.15
N ASN A 563 -8.99 -21.49 -30.68
CA ASN A 563 -9.24 -20.36 -31.57
C ASN A 563 -7.96 -19.85 -32.24
N LEU A 564 -6.83 -19.80 -31.51
CA LEU A 564 -5.55 -19.38 -32.08
C LEU A 564 -5.06 -20.38 -33.14
N ARG A 565 -5.22 -21.69 -32.89
CA ARG A 565 -4.96 -22.74 -33.90
C ARG A 565 -5.77 -22.51 -35.18
N LYS A 566 -7.07 -22.20 -35.06
CA LYS A 566 -7.94 -21.95 -36.23
C LYS A 566 -7.52 -20.72 -37.03
N LYS A 567 -7.04 -19.67 -36.35
CA LYS A 567 -6.55 -18.44 -37.00
C LYS A 567 -5.25 -18.70 -37.77
N LEU A 568 -4.34 -19.49 -37.21
CA LEU A 568 -3.04 -19.82 -37.81
C LEU A 568 -3.10 -20.98 -38.82
N ASN A 569 -4.17 -21.79 -38.80
CA ASN A 569 -4.35 -22.96 -39.66
C ASN A 569 -3.21 -24.00 -39.55
N ILE A 570 -2.88 -24.35 -38.30
CA ILE A 570 -1.74 -25.18 -37.89
C ILE A 570 -2.18 -26.45 -37.15
N ASN A 571 -1.30 -27.44 -37.11
CA ASN A 571 -1.48 -28.69 -36.41
C ASN A 571 -0.42 -28.91 -35.32
N ILE A 572 -0.68 -29.88 -34.45
CA ILE A 572 0.30 -30.31 -33.47
C ILE A 572 1.52 -30.88 -34.21
N GLY A 573 2.70 -30.46 -33.79
CA GLY A 573 3.97 -30.85 -34.37
C GLY A 573 4.58 -29.83 -35.32
N ASP A 574 3.82 -28.83 -35.77
CA ASP A 574 4.30 -27.77 -36.65
C ASP A 574 5.27 -26.83 -35.90
N GLU A 575 6.27 -26.31 -36.63
CA GLU A 575 7.19 -25.27 -36.15
C GLU A 575 6.68 -23.89 -36.56
N ILE A 576 6.64 -22.96 -35.62
CA ILE A 576 6.21 -21.58 -35.84
C ILE A 576 7.21 -20.59 -35.26
N GLU A 577 7.21 -19.36 -35.76
CA GLU A 577 8.06 -18.29 -35.27
C GLU A 577 7.38 -17.51 -34.13
N LEU A 578 8.02 -17.50 -32.96
CA LEU A 578 7.69 -16.69 -31.79
C LEU A 578 8.84 -15.70 -31.54
N ASN A 579 8.63 -14.40 -31.76
CA ASN A 579 9.66 -13.36 -31.54
C ASN A 579 11.05 -13.73 -32.13
N LEU A 580 11.11 -14.22 -33.36
CA LEU A 580 12.32 -14.69 -34.07
C LEU A 580 12.88 -16.06 -33.63
N MET A 581 12.22 -16.76 -32.70
CA MET A 581 12.58 -18.11 -32.27
C MET A 581 11.62 -19.14 -32.87
N LYS A 582 12.15 -20.27 -33.33
CA LYS A 582 11.31 -21.39 -33.78
C LYS A 582 10.85 -22.21 -32.59
N VAL A 583 9.54 -22.38 -32.46
CA VAL A 583 8.90 -23.16 -31.39
C VAL A 583 7.98 -24.21 -31.98
N LYS A 584 7.86 -25.36 -31.32
CA LYS A 584 6.99 -26.45 -31.76
C LYS A 584 5.65 -26.42 -31.03
N ILE A 585 4.54 -26.57 -31.75
CA ILE A 585 3.22 -26.68 -31.11
C ILE A 585 3.04 -28.11 -30.58
N GLN A 586 2.91 -28.27 -29.27
CA GLN A 586 2.82 -29.60 -28.64
C GLN A 586 1.43 -29.92 -28.09
N GLY A 587 0.63 -28.90 -27.77
CA GLY A 587 -0.72 -29.09 -27.23
C GLY A 587 -1.67 -27.96 -27.56
N ILE A 588 -2.96 -28.24 -27.45
CA ILE A 588 -4.05 -27.29 -27.68
C ILE A 588 -5.02 -27.32 -26.50
N PHE A 589 -5.36 -26.15 -25.97
CA PHE A 589 -6.33 -26.02 -24.87
C PHE A 589 -7.69 -25.50 -25.34
N LYS A 590 -8.74 -25.86 -24.59
CA LYS A 590 -10.11 -25.37 -24.81
C LYS A 590 -10.25 -23.95 -24.27
N ASP A 591 -10.64 -23.01 -25.12
CA ASP A 591 -10.81 -21.59 -24.76
C ASP A 591 -11.80 -21.39 -23.58
N ASP A 592 -12.96 -22.03 -23.61
CA ASP A 592 -13.99 -21.85 -22.56
C ASP A 592 -13.56 -22.43 -21.21
N ALA A 593 -12.87 -23.57 -21.22
CA ALA A 593 -12.34 -24.16 -19.99
C ALA A 593 -11.24 -23.28 -19.38
N MET A 594 -10.36 -22.72 -20.23
CA MET A 594 -9.32 -21.80 -19.79
C MET A 594 -9.91 -20.50 -19.21
N ARG A 595 -10.97 -19.96 -19.83
CA ARG A 595 -11.67 -18.75 -19.33
C ARG A 595 -12.37 -18.99 -17.99
N MET A 596 -12.85 -20.21 -17.73
CA MET A 596 -13.50 -20.57 -16.46
C MET A 596 -12.52 -20.99 -15.37
N LEU A 597 -11.25 -21.24 -15.71
CA LEU A 597 -10.25 -21.68 -14.76
C LEU A 597 -9.94 -20.56 -13.75
N LYS A 598 -10.09 -20.89 -12.47
CA LYS A 598 -9.73 -20.03 -11.34
C LYS A 598 -8.67 -20.71 -10.50
N ASP A 599 -7.79 -19.91 -9.93
CA ASP A 599 -6.87 -20.36 -8.89
C ASP A 599 -7.64 -20.63 -7.57
N ALA A 600 -6.99 -21.28 -6.60
CA ALA A 600 -7.62 -21.55 -5.30
C ALA A 600 -7.90 -20.29 -4.47
N ASP A 601 -7.32 -19.14 -4.84
CA ASP A 601 -7.66 -17.83 -4.28
C ASP A 601 -8.92 -17.20 -4.90
N GLY A 602 -9.52 -17.87 -5.90
CA GLY A 602 -10.70 -17.43 -6.64
C GLY A 602 -10.41 -16.48 -7.80
N SER A 603 -9.15 -16.08 -8.02
CA SER A 603 -8.75 -15.20 -9.10
C SER A 603 -8.73 -15.93 -10.46
N PRO A 604 -8.98 -15.22 -11.57
CA PRO A 604 -8.84 -15.79 -12.91
C PRO A 604 -7.40 -16.27 -13.16
N TYR A 605 -7.26 -17.42 -13.80
CA TYR A 605 -5.93 -17.96 -14.12
C TYR A 605 -5.25 -17.22 -15.29
N LEU A 606 -6.03 -16.59 -16.16
CA LEU A 606 -5.52 -15.87 -17.33
C LEU A 606 -4.69 -14.64 -16.93
N PRO A 607 -3.58 -14.35 -17.66
CA PRO A 607 -2.88 -13.07 -17.56
C PRO A 607 -3.80 -11.88 -17.89
N ARG A 608 -3.30 -10.68 -17.63
CA ARG A 608 -4.05 -9.44 -17.84
C ARG A 608 -3.30 -8.50 -18.80
N LYS A 609 -4.04 -7.57 -19.41
CA LYS A 609 -3.56 -6.51 -20.31
C LYS A 609 -4.17 -5.15 -19.96
N LEU A 610 -3.57 -4.08 -20.44
CA LEU A 610 -4.12 -2.72 -20.29
C LEU A 610 -4.95 -2.35 -21.52
N VAL A 611 -6.19 -1.92 -21.30
CA VAL A 611 -7.10 -1.46 -22.35
C VAL A 611 -7.50 -0.02 -22.09
N ASN A 612 -7.38 0.84 -23.11
CA ASN A 612 -7.87 2.21 -23.05
C ASN A 612 -9.39 2.22 -23.31
N LEU A 613 -10.17 2.66 -22.33
CA LEU A 613 -11.63 2.76 -22.46
C LEU A 613 -12.09 4.05 -23.17
N ASN A 614 -11.21 5.04 -23.30
CA ASN A 614 -11.56 6.30 -23.94
C ASN A 614 -11.32 6.27 -25.46
N PRO A 615 -12.17 6.95 -26.26
CA PRO A 615 -11.99 7.01 -27.71
C PRO A 615 -10.64 7.64 -28.11
N PRO A 616 -10.15 7.33 -29.32
CA PRO A 616 -8.95 7.98 -29.87
C PRO A 616 -9.12 9.51 -29.91
N GLY A 617 -8.19 10.24 -29.31
CA GLY A 617 -8.18 11.71 -29.26
C GLY A 617 -8.57 12.33 -27.91
N GLU A 618 -9.08 11.55 -26.96
CA GLU A 618 -9.27 11.98 -25.57
C GLU A 618 -8.12 11.51 -24.67
N LEU A 619 -8.03 12.06 -23.44
CA LEU A 619 -7.05 11.58 -22.46
C LEU A 619 -7.28 10.09 -22.18
N PRO A 620 -6.27 9.22 -22.29
CA PRO A 620 -6.46 7.78 -22.16
C PRO A 620 -6.90 7.40 -20.74
N ASN A 621 -7.81 6.44 -20.64
CA ASN A 621 -8.26 5.84 -19.39
C ASN A 621 -7.95 4.35 -19.41
N TRP A 622 -6.79 3.99 -18.86
CA TRP A 622 -6.27 2.62 -18.85
C TRP A 622 -6.91 1.81 -17.72
N VAL A 623 -7.46 0.65 -18.09
CA VAL A 623 -7.99 -0.32 -17.14
C VAL A 623 -7.35 -1.67 -17.41
N VAL A 624 -7.01 -2.38 -16.33
CA VAL A 624 -6.51 -3.76 -16.39
C VAL A 624 -7.70 -4.68 -16.66
N VAL A 625 -7.60 -5.47 -17.73
CA VAL A 625 -8.60 -6.45 -18.16
C VAL A 625 -7.91 -7.80 -18.40
N GLU A 626 -8.62 -8.91 -18.24
CA GLU A 626 -8.12 -10.25 -18.57
C GLU A 626 -7.80 -10.37 -20.07
N CYS A 627 -6.76 -11.14 -20.41
CA CYS A 627 -6.49 -11.53 -21.79
C CYS A 627 -7.53 -12.56 -22.26
N GLU A 628 -7.85 -12.56 -23.54
CA GLU A 628 -8.62 -13.66 -24.13
C GLU A 628 -7.73 -14.90 -24.33
N PRO A 629 -8.30 -16.12 -24.31
CA PRO A 629 -7.50 -17.34 -24.43
C PRO A 629 -6.65 -17.44 -25.71
N ASP A 630 -7.06 -16.79 -26.80
CA ASP A 630 -6.34 -16.73 -28.07
C ASP A 630 -5.27 -15.62 -28.15
N GLU A 631 -5.11 -14.83 -27.09
CA GLU A 631 -4.06 -13.81 -26.94
C GLU A 631 -2.91 -14.29 -26.05
N ILE A 632 -2.92 -15.56 -25.65
CA ILE A 632 -1.94 -16.14 -24.73
C ILE A 632 -1.33 -17.43 -25.26
N ILE A 633 -0.16 -17.76 -24.72
CA ILE A 633 0.48 -19.06 -24.89
C ILE A 633 0.95 -19.61 -23.54
N ILE A 634 0.94 -20.93 -23.42
CA ILE A 634 1.40 -21.65 -22.23
C ILE A 634 2.66 -22.45 -22.60
N ALA A 635 3.70 -22.31 -21.79
CA ALA A 635 4.97 -22.99 -21.95
C ALA A 635 5.41 -23.69 -20.65
N SER A 636 6.42 -24.55 -20.75
CA SER A 636 7.03 -25.15 -19.56
C SER A 636 7.95 -24.15 -18.86
N THR A 637 8.07 -24.21 -17.53
CA THR A 637 9.10 -23.45 -16.79
C THR A 637 10.54 -23.88 -17.10
N SER A 638 10.74 -25.04 -17.72
CA SER A 638 12.05 -25.48 -18.21
C SER A 638 12.56 -24.69 -19.42
N GLU A 639 11.68 -23.95 -20.09
CA GLU A 639 12.02 -23.20 -21.30
C GLU A 639 12.72 -21.88 -20.99
N SER A 640 13.79 -21.59 -21.72
CA SER A 640 14.48 -20.29 -21.65
C SER A 640 13.87 -19.29 -22.63
N PHE A 641 12.62 -18.87 -22.38
CA PHE A 641 12.02 -17.76 -23.10
C PHE A 641 12.46 -16.42 -22.49
N ASN A 642 13.25 -15.63 -23.22
CA ASN A 642 13.66 -14.30 -22.76
C ASN A 642 12.56 -13.28 -23.07
N ILE A 643 11.47 -13.32 -22.31
CA ILE A 643 10.33 -12.42 -22.48
C ILE A 643 10.42 -11.29 -21.45
N PRO A 644 10.28 -10.02 -21.89
CA PRO A 644 10.43 -8.88 -20.98
C PRO A 644 9.32 -8.88 -19.93
N LEU A 645 9.61 -8.36 -18.73
CA LEU A 645 8.60 -8.12 -17.68
C LEU A 645 7.83 -9.36 -17.23
N THR A 646 8.43 -10.55 -17.34
CA THR A 646 7.92 -11.79 -16.73
C THR A 646 8.54 -12.03 -15.35
N GLY A 647 7.77 -12.62 -14.45
CA GLY A 647 8.25 -13.05 -13.14
C GLY A 647 7.26 -14.01 -12.48
N VAL A 648 7.68 -14.64 -11.37
CA VAL A 648 6.79 -15.55 -10.64
C VAL A 648 5.70 -14.74 -9.95
N SER A 649 4.46 -14.87 -10.42
CA SER A 649 3.31 -14.15 -9.86
C SER A 649 2.62 -14.93 -8.74
N ARG A 650 2.81 -16.25 -8.71
CA ARG A 650 2.14 -17.14 -7.77
C ARG A 650 2.93 -18.43 -7.58
N ILE A 651 3.01 -18.93 -6.36
CA ILE A 651 3.54 -20.24 -6.01
C ILE A 651 2.43 -21.06 -5.35
N GLY A 652 2.12 -22.23 -5.91
CA GLY A 652 1.29 -23.24 -5.26
C GLY A 652 2.17 -24.17 -4.42
N ILE A 653 1.74 -24.49 -3.19
CA ILE A 653 2.44 -25.38 -2.27
C ILE A 653 1.47 -26.46 -1.76
N ILE A 654 1.86 -27.72 -1.84
CA ILE A 654 1.18 -28.82 -1.13
C ILE A 654 1.95 -29.10 0.15
N VAL A 655 1.21 -29.16 1.26
CA VAL A 655 1.77 -29.39 2.59
C VAL A 655 1.78 -30.88 2.90
N GLU A 656 2.89 -31.37 3.44
CA GLU A 656 2.99 -32.75 3.92
C GLU A 656 1.88 -33.09 4.93
N GLU A 657 1.38 -34.34 4.89
CA GLU A 657 0.22 -34.74 5.71
C GLU A 657 0.43 -34.56 7.23
N SER A 658 1.67 -34.62 7.69
CA SER A 658 2.02 -34.54 9.11
C SER A 658 1.89 -33.12 9.72
N PHE A 659 1.80 -32.07 8.89
CA PHE A 659 1.77 -30.68 9.34
C PHE A 659 0.41 -30.01 9.08
N ASP A 660 0.09 -28.96 9.85
CA ASP A 660 -1.11 -28.14 9.62
C ASP A 660 -0.79 -27.05 8.56
N PRO A 661 -1.48 -27.02 7.41
CA PRO A 661 -1.27 -26.00 6.39
C PRO A 661 -1.57 -24.59 6.93
N SER A 662 -2.48 -24.44 7.90
CA SER A 662 -2.79 -23.14 8.48
C SER A 662 -1.62 -22.57 9.27
N GLU A 663 -0.91 -23.38 10.06
CA GLU A 663 0.27 -22.91 10.80
C GLU A 663 1.43 -22.60 9.85
N PHE A 664 1.61 -23.38 8.79
CA PHE A 664 2.63 -23.07 7.78
C PHE A 664 2.31 -21.77 7.02
N ALA A 665 1.04 -21.56 6.64
CA ALA A 665 0.58 -20.32 6.01
C ALA A 665 0.81 -19.09 6.89
N LYS A 666 0.51 -19.18 8.20
CA LYS A 666 0.81 -18.12 9.18
C LYS A 666 2.31 -17.82 9.20
N ARG A 667 3.15 -18.85 9.15
CA ARG A 667 4.61 -18.69 9.14
C ARG A 667 5.10 -18.00 7.87
N LEU A 668 4.64 -18.42 6.70
CA LEU A 668 4.96 -17.78 5.42
C LEU A 668 4.59 -16.28 5.41
N ALA A 669 3.40 -15.94 5.91
CA ALA A 669 2.96 -14.55 6.02
C ALA A 669 3.80 -13.75 7.05
N LEU A 670 4.19 -14.34 8.18
CA LEU A 670 4.96 -13.67 9.24
C LEU A 670 6.45 -13.51 8.90
N GLU A 671 7.09 -14.55 8.37
CA GLU A 671 8.53 -14.59 8.14
C GLU A 671 8.92 -13.87 6.84
N ARG A 672 8.08 -13.96 5.80
CA ARG A 672 8.37 -13.46 4.45
C ARG A 672 7.47 -12.31 3.99
N GLY A 673 6.42 -11.97 4.76
CA GLY A 673 5.47 -10.92 4.38
C GLY A 673 4.58 -11.28 3.19
N TYR A 674 4.52 -12.56 2.81
CA TYR A 674 3.71 -13.00 1.67
C TYR A 674 2.21 -12.81 1.92
N SER A 675 1.49 -12.69 0.80
CA SER A 675 0.02 -12.79 0.78
C SER A 675 -0.32 -14.26 0.56
N VAL A 676 -0.92 -14.90 1.55
CA VAL A 676 -1.08 -16.36 1.59
C VAL A 676 -2.56 -16.73 1.64
N TRP A 677 -2.98 -17.63 0.75
CA TRP A 677 -4.28 -18.28 0.80
C TRP A 677 -4.05 -19.74 1.18
N VAL A 678 -4.85 -20.25 2.10
CA VAL A 678 -4.74 -21.64 2.55
C VAL A 678 -6.10 -22.30 2.59
N ASN A 679 -6.19 -23.46 1.94
CA ASN A 679 -7.30 -24.37 2.13
C ASN A 679 -7.02 -25.23 3.37
N SER A 680 -7.85 -25.05 4.39
CA SER A 680 -7.83 -25.85 5.61
C SER A 680 -9.14 -26.62 5.73
N ASP A 681 -9.18 -27.59 6.63
CA ASP A 681 -10.39 -28.35 6.99
C ASP A 681 -11.56 -27.46 7.45
N GLN A 682 -11.27 -26.21 7.83
CA GLN A 682 -12.27 -25.22 8.26
C GLN A 682 -12.73 -24.28 7.13
N GLY A 683 -12.16 -24.36 5.93
CA GLY A 683 -12.45 -23.50 4.78
C GLY A 683 -11.23 -22.76 4.24
N LEU A 684 -11.45 -21.80 3.35
CA LEU A 684 -10.42 -20.98 2.73
C LEU A 684 -10.10 -19.75 3.58
N PHE A 685 -8.84 -19.59 3.96
CA PHE A 685 -8.36 -18.44 4.72
C PHE A 685 -7.35 -17.63 3.92
N TYR A 686 -7.43 -16.31 4.08
CA TYR A 686 -6.42 -15.36 3.62
C TYR A 686 -5.62 -14.84 4.80
N MET A 687 -4.30 -14.85 4.67
CA MET A 687 -3.35 -14.45 5.70
C MET A 687 -2.31 -13.52 5.10
N GLN A 688 -2.15 -12.35 5.70
CA GLN A 688 -1.12 -11.39 5.30
C GLN A 688 -0.69 -10.54 6.49
N LEU A 689 0.58 -10.14 6.49
CA LEU A 689 1.05 -9.09 7.38
C LEU A 689 0.59 -7.72 6.83
N SER A 690 -0.40 -7.11 7.48
CA SER A 690 -0.96 -5.82 7.04
C SER A 690 -1.36 -4.94 8.21
N GLY A 691 -1.57 -3.66 7.92
CA GLY A 691 -2.33 -2.80 8.83
C GLY A 691 -3.75 -3.36 8.98
N TYR A 692 -4.27 -3.36 10.20
CA TYR A 692 -5.67 -3.64 10.50
C TYR A 692 -6.22 -2.53 11.38
N PHE A 693 -7.51 -2.23 11.18
CA PHE A 693 -8.20 -1.25 11.99
C PHE A 693 -8.93 -1.98 13.12
N GLU A 694 -8.41 -1.86 14.34
CA GLU A 694 -9.09 -2.39 15.52
C GLU A 694 -10.02 -1.31 16.09
N GLY A 695 -11.32 -1.50 15.89
CA GLY A 695 -12.34 -0.71 16.54
C GLY A 695 -12.81 -1.38 17.83
N LYS A 696 -12.11 -1.16 18.95
CA LYS A 696 -12.68 -1.52 20.27
C LYS A 696 -13.79 -0.51 20.60
N GLY A 697 -15.00 -1.02 20.81
CA GLY A 697 -16.19 -0.18 21.07
C GLY A 697 -17.28 -0.23 19.99
N VAL A 698 -17.23 -1.15 19.02
CA VAL A 698 -18.37 -1.44 18.13
C VAL A 698 -19.69 -1.68 18.90
N PRO A 699 -19.70 -2.36 20.07
CA PRO A 699 -20.91 -2.43 20.91
C PRO A 699 -21.45 -1.06 21.37
N LEU A 700 -20.60 -0.03 21.44
CA LEU A 700 -20.96 1.33 21.85
C LEU A 700 -21.54 2.17 20.69
N PHE A 701 -21.52 1.64 19.46
CA PHE A 701 -22.17 2.27 18.32
C PHE A 701 -23.69 2.42 18.53
N ILE A 702 -24.32 1.42 19.17
CA ILE A 702 -25.76 1.45 19.47
C ILE A 702 -26.11 2.59 20.44
N PRO A 703 -25.48 2.72 21.64
CA PRO A 703 -25.65 3.89 22.50
C PRO A 703 -25.40 5.23 21.80
N TRP A 704 -24.39 5.31 20.95
CA TRP A 704 -24.07 6.54 20.23
C TRP A 704 -25.19 6.96 19.28
N ILE A 705 -25.75 6.02 18.50
CA ILE A 705 -26.94 6.27 17.67
C ILE A 705 -28.11 6.74 18.54
N ILE A 706 -28.33 6.12 19.70
CA ILE A 706 -29.42 6.52 20.62
C ILE A 706 -29.27 7.98 21.04
N VAL A 707 -28.06 8.43 21.36
CA VAL A 707 -27.82 9.83 21.74
C VAL A 707 -28.04 10.78 20.55
N VAL A 708 -27.59 10.43 19.34
CA VAL A 708 -27.85 11.23 18.12
C VAL A 708 -29.36 11.33 17.85
N LEU A 709 -30.09 10.21 17.95
CA LEU A 709 -31.55 10.19 17.80
C LEU A 709 -32.25 11.05 18.86
N ASN A 710 -31.74 11.08 20.09
CA ASN A 710 -32.26 11.96 21.15
C ASN A 710 -32.04 13.45 20.81
N VAL A 711 -30.87 13.82 20.29
CA VAL A 711 -30.60 15.19 19.80
C VAL A 711 -31.56 15.55 18.65
N VAL A 712 -31.81 14.63 17.72
CA VAL A 712 -32.78 14.85 16.63
C VAL A 712 -34.19 15.03 17.19
N ALA A 713 -34.62 14.18 18.13
CA ALA A 713 -35.94 14.26 18.75
C ALA A 713 -36.16 15.58 19.50
N THR A 714 -35.16 16.02 20.28
CA THR A 714 -35.23 17.30 21.01
C THR A 714 -35.28 18.50 20.06
N MET A 715 -34.54 18.47 18.95
CA MET A 715 -34.60 19.52 17.92
C MET A 715 -35.94 19.52 17.15
N LEU A 716 -36.51 18.36 16.87
CA LEU A 716 -37.84 18.25 16.26
C LEU A 716 -38.91 18.86 17.17
N ASN A 717 -38.93 18.49 18.46
CA ASN A 717 -39.85 19.06 19.45
C ASN A 717 -39.70 20.58 19.55
N SER A 718 -38.45 21.07 19.52
CA SER A 718 -38.17 22.50 19.52
C SER A 718 -38.85 23.25 18.39
N MET A 719 -38.90 22.66 17.20
CA MET A 719 -39.54 23.25 16.02
C MET A 719 -41.07 23.19 16.11
N TYR A 720 -41.66 22.09 16.57
CA TYR A 720 -43.13 21.98 16.70
C TYR A 720 -43.72 23.12 17.53
N GLU A 721 -43.07 23.45 18.63
CA GLU A 721 -43.46 24.57 19.49
C GLU A 721 -43.25 25.95 18.86
N ARG A 722 -42.46 26.06 17.79
CA ARG A 722 -42.12 27.33 17.11
C ARG A 722 -42.83 27.51 15.77
N ARG A 723 -43.80 26.66 15.45
CA ARG A 723 -44.60 26.75 14.21
C ARG A 723 -45.30 28.11 14.05
N SER A 724 -45.82 28.66 15.15
CA SER A 724 -46.48 29.98 15.14
C SER A 724 -45.50 31.12 14.79
N GLU A 725 -44.28 31.07 15.33
CA GLU A 725 -43.23 32.05 15.03
C GLU A 725 -42.77 31.97 13.56
N ILE A 726 -42.65 30.75 13.02
CA ILE A 726 -42.34 30.52 11.59
C ILE A 726 -43.43 31.13 10.70
N GLY A 727 -44.70 30.97 11.08
CA GLY A 727 -45.84 31.58 10.39
C GLY A 727 -45.78 33.12 10.40
N ILE A 728 -45.41 33.73 11.53
CA ILE A 728 -45.23 35.18 11.66
C ILE A 728 -44.09 35.68 10.76
N LEU A 729 -42.93 35.01 10.81
CA LEU A 729 -41.76 35.38 9.99
C LEU A 729 -42.07 35.26 8.49
N SER A 730 -42.76 34.19 8.09
CA SER A 730 -43.21 34.01 6.71
C SER A 730 -44.24 35.08 6.29
N SER A 731 -45.11 35.51 7.19
CA SER A 731 -46.11 36.57 6.92
C SER A 731 -45.49 37.96 6.79
N ILE A 732 -44.34 38.19 7.43
CA ILE A 732 -43.53 39.41 7.29
C ILE A 732 -42.67 39.39 6.00
N GLY A 733 -42.71 38.30 5.24
CA GLY A 733 -42.04 38.17 3.94
C GLY A 733 -40.68 37.49 3.96
N LEU A 734 -40.28 36.84 5.06
CA LEU A 734 -39.08 36.01 5.08
C LEU A 734 -39.31 34.73 4.27
N ASN A 735 -38.40 34.43 3.35
CA ASN A 735 -38.48 33.19 2.59
C ASN A 735 -38.12 31.97 3.48
N PRO A 736 -38.54 30.74 3.11
CA PRO A 736 -38.23 29.52 3.88
C PRO A 736 -36.73 29.27 4.11
N SER A 737 -35.86 29.61 3.15
CA SER A 737 -34.39 29.50 3.32
C SER A 737 -33.82 30.50 4.32
N GLN A 738 -34.39 31.70 4.44
CA GLN A 738 -33.99 32.70 5.43
C GLN A 738 -34.42 32.25 6.84
N ILE A 739 -35.63 31.72 6.98
CA ILE A 739 -36.11 31.12 8.22
C ILE A 739 -35.22 29.92 8.61
N SER A 740 -34.90 29.06 7.64
CA SER A 740 -33.96 27.94 7.81
C SER A 740 -32.59 28.37 8.31
N SER A 741 -32.05 29.48 7.79
CA SER A 741 -30.74 29.98 8.18
C SER A 741 -30.67 30.38 9.67
N ILE A 742 -31.78 30.86 10.25
CA ILE A 742 -31.86 31.21 11.68
C ILE A 742 -31.73 29.96 12.55
N PHE A 743 -32.41 28.87 12.19
CA PHE A 743 -32.31 27.60 12.91
C PHE A 743 -30.94 26.94 12.73
N ILE A 744 -30.35 27.01 11.54
CA ILE A 744 -28.99 26.53 11.28
C ILE A 744 -27.96 27.34 12.08
N ALA A 745 -28.15 28.65 12.24
CA ALA A 745 -27.28 29.47 13.08
C ALA A 745 -27.45 29.14 14.57
N GLU A 746 -28.67 28.89 15.04
CA GLU A 746 -28.94 28.43 16.42
C GLU A 746 -28.24 27.10 16.71
N ALA A 747 -28.39 26.16 15.78
CA ALA A 747 -27.74 24.86 15.80
C ALA A 747 -26.21 24.99 15.84
N SER A 748 -25.65 25.82 14.96
CA SER A 748 -24.20 26.06 14.87
C SER A 748 -23.61 26.61 16.16
N ILE A 749 -24.29 27.59 16.79
CA ILE A 749 -23.81 28.19 18.03
C ILE A 749 -23.81 27.16 19.18
N ILE A 750 -24.86 26.35 19.30
CA ILE A 750 -24.91 25.27 20.29
C ILE A 750 -23.84 24.20 19.99
N GLY A 751 -23.70 23.79 18.73
CA GLY A 751 -22.77 22.74 18.31
C GLY A 751 -21.31 23.08 18.60
N VAL A 752 -20.91 24.32 18.32
CA VAL A 752 -19.57 24.82 18.67
C VAL A 752 -19.37 24.83 20.18
N ALA A 753 -20.28 25.44 20.93
CA ALA A 753 -20.12 25.59 22.37
C ALA A 753 -20.14 24.25 23.11
N ALA A 754 -21.10 23.37 22.80
CA ALA A 754 -21.24 22.05 23.40
C ALA A 754 -20.15 21.08 22.91
N GLY A 755 -19.72 21.17 21.65
CA GLY A 755 -18.60 20.41 21.12
C GLY A 755 -17.27 20.73 21.83
N GLY A 756 -17.01 22.01 22.07
CA GLY A 756 -15.85 22.47 22.83
C GLY A 756 -15.81 21.96 24.27
N VAL A 757 -16.92 22.16 25.00
CA VAL A 757 -17.02 21.72 26.40
C VAL A 757 -17.00 20.19 26.47
N GLY A 758 -17.76 19.50 25.62
CA GLY A 758 -17.82 18.04 25.59
C GLY A 758 -16.47 17.40 25.31
N TYR A 759 -15.67 18.02 24.43
CA TYR A 759 -14.32 17.55 24.13
C TYR A 759 -13.39 17.65 25.35
N ILE A 760 -13.39 18.79 26.04
CA ILE A 760 -12.58 18.99 27.26
C ILE A 760 -13.03 18.08 28.39
N THR A 761 -14.33 17.94 28.62
CA THR A 761 -14.87 16.98 29.58
C THR A 761 -14.49 15.55 29.22
N GLY A 762 -14.47 15.20 27.94
CA GLY A 762 -14.01 13.89 27.46
C GLY A 762 -12.54 13.63 27.77
N LEU A 763 -11.65 14.58 27.45
CA LEU A 763 -10.24 14.48 27.81
C LEU A 763 -10.02 14.37 29.33
N SER A 764 -10.84 15.07 30.11
CA SER A 764 -10.79 15.06 31.58
C SER A 764 -11.09 13.69 32.15
N PHE A 765 -11.93 12.92 31.46
CA PHE A 765 -12.37 11.60 31.90
C PHE A 765 -11.22 10.57 31.91
N TYR A 766 -10.26 10.65 30.98
CA TYR A 766 -9.08 9.78 31.00
C TYR A 766 -8.25 9.91 32.28
N LYS A 767 -8.10 11.13 32.80
CA LYS A 767 -7.41 11.35 34.08
C LYS A 767 -8.21 10.85 35.28
N LEU A 768 -9.53 11.01 35.24
CA LEU A 768 -10.41 10.46 36.27
C LEU A 768 -10.33 8.92 36.30
N MET A 769 -10.36 8.27 35.13
CA MET A 769 -10.21 6.82 35.02
C MET A 769 -8.89 6.33 35.61
N ASN A 770 -7.78 7.03 35.31
CA ASN A 770 -6.48 6.73 35.90
C ASN A 770 -6.47 6.90 37.42
N TYR A 771 -7.09 7.98 37.93
CA TYR A 771 -7.17 8.25 39.37
C TYR A 771 -7.98 7.19 40.14
N PHE A 772 -9.08 6.69 39.55
CA PHE A 772 -9.89 5.63 40.14
C PHE A 772 -9.37 4.20 39.86
N ASN A 773 -8.20 4.06 39.23
CA ASN A 773 -7.64 2.76 38.79
C ASN A 773 -8.61 1.92 37.93
N ILE A 774 -9.44 2.60 37.14
CA ILE A 774 -10.33 1.94 36.18
C ILE A 774 -9.49 1.62 34.93
N ALA A 775 -9.00 0.39 34.85
CA ALA A 775 -8.20 -0.11 33.74
C ALA A 775 -9.11 -0.56 32.58
N LEU A 776 -9.63 0.41 31.83
CA LEU A 776 -10.28 0.14 30.55
C LEU A 776 -9.24 0.23 29.42
N ASP A 777 -9.22 -0.77 28.55
CA ASP A 777 -8.37 -0.82 27.36
C ASP A 777 -8.87 0.16 26.29
N VAL A 778 -8.69 1.45 26.54
CA VAL A 778 -9.09 2.53 25.65
C VAL A 778 -7.91 3.43 25.34
N HIS A 779 -7.68 3.68 24.05
CA HIS A 779 -6.64 4.60 23.62
C HIS A 779 -7.05 6.05 23.89
N GLN A 780 -6.16 6.82 24.52
CA GLN A 780 -6.38 8.24 24.73
C GLN A 780 -6.44 8.99 23.39
N LYS A 781 -7.50 9.76 23.16
CA LYS A 781 -7.64 10.60 21.96
C LYS A 781 -6.81 11.87 22.06
N VAL A 782 -5.54 11.74 21.69
CA VAL A 782 -4.54 12.81 21.76
C VAL A 782 -4.55 13.68 20.49
N SER A 783 -4.83 13.11 19.31
CA SER A 783 -4.88 13.88 18.06
C SER A 783 -6.00 14.93 18.03
N ALA A 784 -5.66 16.16 17.62
CA ALA A 784 -6.60 17.27 17.46
C ALA A 784 -7.65 17.02 16.37
N ILE A 785 -7.42 16.06 15.46
CA ILE A 785 -8.41 15.68 14.44
C ILE A 785 -9.70 15.17 15.10
N TRP A 786 -9.60 14.56 16.28
CA TRP A 786 -10.76 14.13 17.08
C TRP A 786 -11.54 15.30 17.64
N SER A 787 -10.93 16.46 17.91
CA SER A 787 -11.65 17.68 18.29
C SER A 787 -12.49 18.24 17.13
N ILE A 788 -11.97 18.15 15.91
CA ILE A 788 -12.67 18.55 14.68
C ILE A 788 -13.78 17.54 14.37
N ALA A 789 -13.51 16.23 14.52
CA ALA A 789 -14.52 15.19 14.34
C ALA A 789 -15.64 15.28 15.38
N ALA A 790 -15.31 15.55 16.64
CA ALA A 790 -16.25 15.82 17.72
C ALA A 790 -17.13 17.04 17.42
N LEU A 791 -16.52 18.14 16.95
CA LEU A 791 -17.24 19.33 16.51
C LEU A 791 -18.15 19.00 15.30
N GLY A 792 -17.62 18.30 14.31
CA GLY A 792 -18.35 17.86 13.12
C GLY A 792 -19.54 16.99 13.49
N LEU A 793 -19.37 16.04 14.39
CA LEU A 793 -20.43 15.19 14.93
C LEU A 793 -21.51 16.02 15.62
N ALA A 794 -21.12 16.94 16.51
CA ALA A 794 -22.06 17.83 17.18
C ALA A 794 -22.84 18.65 16.15
N MET A 795 -22.15 19.24 15.17
CA MET A 795 -22.75 20.03 14.11
C MET A 795 -23.71 19.20 13.25
N VAL A 796 -23.29 18.03 12.77
CA VAL A 796 -24.12 17.13 11.94
C VAL A 796 -25.35 16.69 12.70
N SER A 797 -25.21 16.25 13.96
CA SER A 797 -26.34 15.78 14.77
C SER A 797 -27.43 16.85 14.90
N ILE A 798 -27.03 18.10 15.13
CA ILE A 798 -27.96 19.22 15.27
C ILE A 798 -28.50 19.65 13.91
N LEU A 799 -27.66 19.72 12.88
CA LEU A 799 -28.07 20.10 11.53
C LEU A 799 -29.05 19.10 10.95
N VAL A 800 -28.86 17.79 11.16
CA VAL A 800 -29.80 16.74 10.78
C VAL A 800 -31.13 16.98 11.49
N GLY A 801 -31.12 17.17 12.82
CA GLY A 801 -32.34 17.51 13.58
C GLY A 801 -33.04 18.76 13.04
N ALA A 802 -32.28 19.80 12.72
CA ALA A 802 -32.80 21.05 12.16
C ALA A 802 -33.36 20.84 10.74
N LEU A 803 -32.67 20.13 9.85
CA LEU A 803 -33.09 19.89 8.47
C LEU A 803 -34.35 19.02 8.38
N PHE A 804 -34.44 17.97 9.19
CA PHE A 804 -35.65 17.14 9.29
C PHE A 804 -36.86 17.94 9.79
N ALA A 805 -36.62 18.82 10.76
CA ALA A 805 -37.62 19.77 11.22
C ALA A 805 -38.05 20.72 10.07
N LEU A 806 -37.08 21.34 9.39
CA LEU A 806 -37.30 22.30 8.31
C LEU A 806 -38.11 21.73 7.13
N LYS A 807 -37.77 20.53 6.65
CA LYS A 807 -38.45 19.91 5.50
C LYS A 807 -39.95 19.76 5.75
N ARG A 808 -40.36 19.38 6.97
CA ARG A 808 -41.79 19.29 7.34
C ARG A 808 -42.46 20.64 7.57
N SER A 809 -41.69 21.72 7.80
CA SER A 809 -42.20 23.08 7.96
C SER A 809 -42.45 23.80 6.63
N THR A 810 -41.71 23.49 5.56
CA THR A 810 -41.89 24.11 4.22
C THR A 810 -43.25 23.81 3.56
N VAL A 811 -43.97 22.82 4.07
CA VAL A 811 -45.34 22.47 3.66
C VAL A 811 -46.34 23.60 3.98
N ILE A 812 -45.98 24.54 4.86
CA ILE A 812 -46.85 25.62 5.32
C ILE A 812 -46.84 26.85 4.39
N THR A 813 -45.88 26.95 3.44
CA THR A 813 -45.87 28.00 2.41
C THR A 813 -46.65 27.58 1.16
N PRO A 814 -47.86 28.14 0.90
CA PRO A 814 -48.75 27.64 -0.16
C PRO A 814 -48.20 27.81 -1.58
N SER A 815 -47.32 28.80 -1.81
CA SER A 815 -46.87 29.22 -3.14
C SER A 815 -45.87 28.28 -3.83
N LEU A 816 -45.29 27.30 -3.12
CA LEU A 816 -44.26 26.40 -3.65
C LEU A 816 -44.81 25.11 -4.30
N THR A 817 -46.12 24.89 -4.29
CA THR A 817 -46.77 23.68 -4.83
C THR A 817 -47.16 23.80 -6.31
N ARG A 818 -46.19 24.13 -7.18
CA ARG A 818 -46.33 23.96 -8.64
C ARG A 818 -45.09 23.26 -9.22
N ARG A 819 -44.96 21.96 -8.96
CA ARG A 819 -44.01 21.11 -9.69
C ARG A 819 -44.71 20.57 -10.93
N TRP A 820 -44.19 20.92 -12.10
CA TRP A 820 -44.60 20.29 -13.35
C TRP A 820 -44.02 18.87 -13.40
N SER A 821 -44.82 17.90 -13.83
CA SER A 821 -44.43 16.51 -14.07
C SER A 821 -44.61 16.13 -15.53
N MET A 822 -43.83 15.18 -16.04
CA MET A 822 -44.09 14.57 -17.36
C MET A 822 -45.26 13.59 -17.31
N PRO A 823 -45.92 13.33 -18.45
CA PRO A 823 -46.84 12.20 -18.60
C PRO A 823 -46.14 10.86 -18.27
N GLU A 824 -46.85 9.93 -17.62
CA GLU A 824 -46.34 8.64 -17.13
C GLU A 824 -46.22 7.56 -18.22
N GLU A 825 -45.51 7.83 -19.32
CA GLU A 825 -45.23 6.83 -20.35
C GLU A 825 -43.74 6.52 -20.44
N ASP A 826 -43.32 5.28 -20.20
CA ASP A 826 -41.92 4.86 -20.37
C ASP A 826 -41.63 4.60 -21.86
N LYS A 827 -41.07 5.62 -22.52
CA LYS A 827 -40.66 5.54 -23.93
C LYS A 827 -39.24 5.00 -24.08
N LYS A 828 -39.00 4.14 -25.09
CA LYS A 828 -37.65 3.66 -25.44
C LYS A 828 -36.78 4.82 -25.93
N PHE A 829 -35.45 4.71 -25.81
CA PHE A 829 -34.48 5.76 -26.18
C PHE A 829 -34.61 6.25 -27.65
N SER A 830 -35.18 5.42 -28.53
CA SER A 830 -35.43 5.72 -29.94
C SER A 830 -36.67 6.60 -30.19
N GLU A 831 -37.52 6.81 -29.19
CA GLU A 831 -38.75 7.60 -29.32
C GLU A 831 -38.59 8.99 -28.68
N PRO A 832 -38.91 10.08 -29.41
CA PRO A 832 -38.76 11.43 -28.89
C PRO A 832 -39.82 11.76 -27.83
N TRP A 833 -39.37 12.43 -26.77
CA TRP A 833 -40.26 13.14 -25.86
C TRP A 833 -40.64 14.50 -26.45
N ILE A 834 -41.93 14.76 -26.61
CA ILE A 834 -42.44 16.03 -27.14
C ILE A 834 -43.06 16.82 -25.98
N ILE A 835 -42.39 17.90 -25.59
CA ILE A 835 -42.80 18.78 -24.50
C ILE A 835 -43.27 20.11 -25.08
N THR A 836 -44.55 20.43 -24.92
CA THR A 836 -45.08 21.75 -25.27
C THR A 836 -44.73 22.76 -24.18
N LEU A 837 -44.06 23.86 -24.56
CA LEU A 837 -43.65 24.90 -23.63
C LEU A 837 -44.79 25.90 -23.42
N PRO A 838 -45.04 26.37 -22.18
CA PRO A 838 -46.18 27.24 -21.85
C PRO A 838 -45.89 28.70 -22.22
N VAL A 839 -45.65 29.00 -23.48
CA VAL A 839 -45.38 30.36 -23.97
C VAL A 839 -46.14 30.65 -25.25
N LYS A 840 -46.67 31.86 -25.35
CA LYS A 840 -47.29 32.41 -26.56
C LYS A 840 -46.39 33.51 -27.10
N ILE A 841 -45.83 33.28 -28.28
CA ILE A 841 -44.89 34.21 -28.92
C ILE A 841 -45.60 34.81 -30.14
N LEU A 842 -45.57 36.14 -30.26
CA LEU A 842 -46.08 36.83 -31.44
C LEU A 842 -45.04 36.73 -32.58
N PRO A 843 -45.46 36.72 -33.86
CA PRO A 843 -44.53 36.61 -34.99
C PRO A 843 -43.40 37.64 -34.97
N GLU A 844 -43.68 38.87 -34.51
CA GLU A 844 -42.72 39.98 -34.40
C GLU A 844 -41.62 39.73 -33.34
N GLU A 845 -41.84 38.82 -32.39
CA GLU A 845 -40.93 38.55 -31.28
C GLU A 845 -40.14 37.26 -31.46
N ALA A 846 -40.38 36.54 -32.57
CA ALA A 846 -39.79 35.24 -32.86
C ALA A 846 -38.26 35.31 -32.88
N ASP A 847 -37.70 36.28 -33.60
CA ASP A 847 -36.25 36.43 -33.73
C ASP A 847 -35.61 36.85 -32.39
N GLY A 848 -36.28 37.70 -31.60
CA GLY A 848 -35.83 38.09 -30.27
C GLY A 848 -35.78 36.92 -29.29
N PHE A 849 -36.81 36.07 -29.29
CA PHE A 849 -36.85 34.87 -28.46
C PHE A 849 -35.81 33.83 -28.88
N VAL A 850 -35.61 33.63 -30.19
CA VAL A 850 -34.57 32.73 -30.73
C VAL A 850 -33.18 33.23 -30.34
N GLY A 851 -32.92 34.53 -30.43
CA GLY A 851 -31.68 35.16 -29.97
C GLY A 851 -31.43 34.91 -28.48
N PHE A 852 -32.43 35.19 -27.63
CA PHE A 852 -32.34 34.95 -26.20
C PHE A 852 -32.04 33.50 -25.83
N LEU A 853 -32.70 32.54 -26.50
CA LEU A 853 -32.43 31.11 -26.28
C LEU A 853 -31.01 30.74 -26.70
N LEU A 854 -30.51 31.25 -27.82
CA LEU A 854 -29.16 30.96 -28.30
C LEU A 854 -28.10 31.50 -27.35
N ASP A 855 -28.24 32.74 -26.89
CA ASP A 855 -27.31 33.34 -25.94
C ASP A 855 -27.33 32.57 -24.62
N SER A 856 -28.52 32.25 -24.11
CA SER A 856 -28.69 31.47 -22.88
C SER A 856 -28.13 30.04 -22.98
N LEU A 857 -28.18 29.43 -24.17
CA LEU A 857 -27.59 28.12 -24.41
C LEU A 857 -26.07 28.23 -24.57
N ARG A 858 -25.53 29.26 -25.22
CA ARG A 858 -24.07 29.45 -25.39
C ARG A 858 -23.36 29.81 -24.09
N GLU A 859 -23.99 30.59 -23.21
CA GLU A 859 -23.47 30.89 -21.87
C GLU A 859 -23.23 29.62 -21.04
N ARG A 860 -23.93 28.53 -21.37
CA ARG A 860 -23.85 27.24 -20.68
C ARG A 860 -22.84 26.26 -21.27
N GLU A 861 -22.12 26.60 -22.35
CA GLU A 861 -21.10 25.72 -22.93
C GLU A 861 -19.89 25.53 -21.99
N ASN A 862 -19.63 26.50 -21.10
CA ASN A 862 -18.47 26.48 -20.19
C ASN A 862 -18.84 26.21 -18.72
N MET A 863 -20.02 25.65 -18.44
CA MET A 863 -20.44 25.36 -17.07
C MET A 863 -19.77 24.09 -16.53
N PRO A 864 -19.22 24.11 -15.29
CA PRO A 864 -18.36 23.04 -14.77
C PRO A 864 -19.07 21.73 -14.45
N LEU A 865 -20.39 21.76 -14.26
CA LEU A 865 -21.20 20.58 -13.92
C LEU A 865 -21.96 20.07 -15.15
N ARG A 866 -22.80 20.91 -15.75
CA ARG A 866 -23.59 20.53 -16.93
C ARG A 866 -23.46 21.58 -18.01
N GLN A 867 -23.13 21.11 -19.20
CA GLN A 867 -22.88 21.97 -20.35
C GLN A 867 -23.78 21.63 -21.52
N THR A 868 -24.11 22.68 -22.27
CA THR A 868 -24.66 22.58 -23.61
C THR A 868 -23.51 22.38 -24.60
N SER A 869 -23.77 21.70 -25.72
CA SER A 869 -22.79 21.57 -26.81
C SER A 869 -23.49 21.30 -28.13
N SER A 870 -22.76 21.40 -29.24
CA SER A 870 -23.28 21.12 -30.60
C SER A 870 -24.51 21.95 -30.97
N ILE A 871 -24.53 23.23 -30.58
CA ILE A 871 -25.65 24.14 -30.86
C ILE A 871 -25.69 24.47 -32.36
N LYS A 872 -26.79 24.12 -33.04
CA LYS A 872 -27.00 24.40 -34.47
C LYS A 872 -28.37 24.99 -34.69
N VAL A 873 -28.44 26.03 -35.54
CA VAL A 873 -29.71 26.66 -35.94
C VAL A 873 -29.96 26.33 -37.40
N SER A 874 -31.18 25.88 -37.71
CA SER A 874 -31.64 25.70 -39.08
C SER A 874 -32.97 26.43 -39.28
N LYS A 875 -33.05 27.26 -40.32
CA LYS A 875 -34.29 27.89 -40.79
C LYS A 875 -34.79 27.11 -42.01
N ARG A 876 -36.03 26.61 -42.00
CA ARG A 876 -36.66 25.94 -43.16
C ARG A 876 -37.62 26.91 -43.88
N ALA A 877 -37.85 26.68 -45.17
CA ALA A 877 -38.54 27.59 -46.11
C ALA A 877 -40.04 27.87 -45.84
N CYS A 878 -40.59 27.51 -44.68
CA CYS A 878 -42.02 27.64 -44.32
C CYS A 878 -42.23 28.07 -42.84
N ASP A 879 -41.63 29.18 -42.40
CA ASP A 879 -41.82 29.75 -41.05
C ASP A 879 -41.47 28.83 -39.85
N GLU A 880 -40.60 27.83 -40.07
CA GLU A 880 -40.14 26.91 -39.02
C GLU A 880 -38.68 27.18 -38.66
N VAL A 881 -38.42 27.50 -37.38
CA VAL A 881 -37.06 27.65 -36.82
C VAL A 881 -36.77 26.47 -35.91
N LYS A 882 -35.63 25.81 -36.14
CA LYS A 882 -35.17 24.66 -35.35
C LYS A 882 -33.80 24.93 -34.72
N ILE A 883 -33.70 24.75 -33.41
CA ILE A 883 -32.46 24.85 -32.63
C ILE A 883 -32.11 23.46 -32.09
N ASP A 884 -31.02 22.88 -32.56
CA ASP A 884 -30.49 21.60 -32.09
C ASP A 884 -29.38 21.84 -31.07
N PHE A 885 -29.37 21.09 -29.96
CA PHE A 885 -28.29 21.13 -28.97
C PHE A 885 -28.22 19.83 -28.15
N VAL A 886 -27.06 19.56 -27.57
CA VAL A 886 -26.84 18.45 -26.63
C VAL A 886 -26.68 19.03 -25.23
N TYR A 887 -27.28 18.40 -24.22
CA TYR A 887 -27.09 18.75 -22.81
C TYR A 887 -26.53 17.54 -22.05
N LYS A 888 -25.34 17.72 -21.46
CA LYS A 888 -24.56 16.63 -20.83
C LYS A 888 -23.81 17.08 -19.58
N GLU A 889 -23.44 16.13 -18.73
CA GLU A 889 -22.59 16.35 -17.55
C GLU A 889 -21.09 16.27 -17.92
N VAL A 890 -20.25 17.09 -17.30
CA VAL A 890 -18.84 17.28 -17.71
C VAL A 890 -17.91 16.25 -17.11
N GLN A 891 -18.21 15.71 -15.92
CA GLN A 891 -17.33 14.78 -15.21
C GLN A 891 -18.12 13.90 -14.24
N THR A 892 -18.22 12.59 -14.49
CA THR A 892 -18.19 11.52 -13.47
C THR A 892 -18.25 10.14 -14.15
N MET A 893 -17.44 9.19 -13.66
CA MET A 893 -17.35 7.78 -14.11
C MET A 893 -18.64 6.95 -13.92
N LEU A 894 -19.73 7.56 -13.45
CA LEU A 894 -20.95 6.91 -12.96
C LEU A 894 -22.25 7.55 -13.47
N SER A 895 -22.19 8.68 -14.19
CA SER A 895 -23.39 9.42 -14.63
C SER A 895 -23.73 9.15 -16.09
N ASN A 896 -24.94 8.64 -16.33
CA ASN A 896 -25.53 8.44 -17.67
C ASN A 896 -26.33 9.67 -18.14
N PHE A 897 -26.07 10.87 -17.61
CA PHE A 897 -26.83 12.07 -17.94
C PHE A 897 -26.48 12.61 -19.33
N TYR A 898 -27.37 12.36 -20.29
CA TYR A 898 -27.22 12.79 -21.68
C TYR A 898 -28.58 12.99 -22.34
N SER A 899 -28.76 14.15 -22.99
CA SER A 899 -29.92 14.38 -23.86
C SER A 899 -29.55 15.09 -25.16
N LYS A 900 -30.19 14.67 -26.25
CA LYS A 900 -30.14 15.32 -27.56
C LYS A 900 -31.46 16.02 -27.81
N ASN A 901 -31.42 17.31 -28.09
CA ASN A 901 -32.58 18.18 -28.01
C ASN A 901 -32.76 18.99 -29.30
N SER A 902 -34.02 19.22 -29.66
CA SER A 902 -34.45 20.06 -30.76
C SER A 902 -35.60 20.95 -30.29
N ILE A 903 -35.38 22.27 -30.24
CA ILE A 903 -36.46 23.24 -30.02
C ILE A 903 -37.01 23.63 -31.38
N ILE A 904 -38.32 23.47 -31.56
CA ILE A 904 -39.02 23.75 -32.80
C ILE A 904 -40.06 24.84 -32.54
N LEU A 905 -39.97 25.90 -33.33
CA LEU A 905 -40.94 26.99 -33.38
C LEU A 905 -41.80 26.79 -34.64
N THR A 906 -43.10 26.59 -34.46
CA THR A 906 -44.05 26.47 -35.57
C THR A 906 -45.09 27.57 -35.50
N ASN A 907 -45.26 28.32 -36.58
CA ASN A 907 -46.33 29.32 -36.73
C ASN A 907 -47.66 28.61 -36.97
N ASN A 908 -48.65 28.85 -36.10
CA ASN A 908 -49.98 28.26 -36.21
C ASN A 908 -51.04 29.36 -36.00
N GLN A 909 -51.68 29.81 -37.09
CA GLN A 909 -52.75 30.83 -37.08
C GLN A 909 -52.38 32.15 -36.35
N GLY A 910 -51.18 32.68 -36.59
CA GLY A 910 -50.74 33.98 -36.05
C GLY A 910 -50.14 33.93 -34.64
N ILE A 911 -49.96 32.73 -34.06
CA ILE A 911 -49.25 32.52 -32.79
C ILE A 911 -48.17 31.46 -33.01
N ILE A 912 -46.94 31.73 -32.55
CA ILE A 912 -45.85 30.76 -32.61
C ILE A 912 -45.92 29.84 -31.39
N GLN A 913 -46.07 28.55 -31.64
CA GLN A 913 -46.01 27.50 -30.63
C GLN A 913 -44.59 26.94 -30.54
N VAL A 914 -44.06 26.81 -29.32
CA VAL A 914 -42.72 26.27 -29.08
C VAL A 914 -42.81 24.86 -28.50
N ARG A 915 -42.18 23.91 -29.17
CA ARG A 915 -42.08 22.50 -28.74
C ARG A 915 -40.62 22.13 -28.53
N LEU A 916 -40.34 21.43 -27.44
CA LEU A 916 -39.05 20.78 -27.19
C LEU A 916 -39.19 19.30 -27.52
N ILE A 917 -38.37 18.83 -28.45
CA ILE A 917 -38.20 17.42 -28.77
C ILE A 917 -36.89 16.97 -28.11
N SER A 918 -36.94 15.97 -27.26
CA SER A 918 -35.77 15.49 -26.50
C SER A 918 -35.63 13.98 -26.58
N TYR A 919 -34.40 13.50 -26.80
CA TYR A 919 -34.00 12.10 -26.78
C TYR A 919 -33.05 11.88 -25.61
N GLY A 920 -33.33 10.90 -24.76
CA GLY A 920 -32.55 10.63 -23.56
C GLY A 920 -33.31 9.75 -22.58
N ASN A 921 -32.68 9.41 -21.45
CA ASN A 921 -33.40 8.80 -20.34
C ASN A 921 -34.39 9.82 -19.73
N LYS A 922 -35.44 9.32 -19.06
CA LYS A 922 -36.54 10.13 -18.50
C LYS A 922 -36.04 11.25 -17.58
N GLU A 923 -35.00 10.98 -16.80
CA GLU A 923 -34.39 11.95 -15.88
C GLU A 923 -33.68 13.08 -16.63
N SER A 924 -32.87 12.77 -17.65
CA SER A 924 -32.20 13.79 -18.48
C SER A 924 -33.19 14.63 -19.27
N VAL A 925 -34.25 14.02 -19.79
CA VAL A 925 -35.32 14.72 -20.48
C VAL A 925 -36.10 15.60 -19.50
N HIS A 926 -36.39 15.13 -18.28
CA HIS A 926 -37.11 15.89 -17.26
C HIS A 926 -36.38 17.19 -16.92
N GLU A 927 -35.08 17.07 -16.67
CA GLU A 927 -34.25 18.23 -16.32
C GLU A 927 -34.04 19.16 -17.50
N THR A 928 -33.86 18.64 -18.71
CA THR A 928 -33.77 19.48 -19.91
C THR A 928 -35.06 20.25 -20.17
N GLY A 929 -36.21 19.59 -20.04
CA GLY A 929 -37.52 20.24 -20.10
C GLY A 929 -37.70 21.30 -19.02
N SER A 930 -37.24 21.05 -17.80
CA SER A 930 -37.29 22.00 -16.69
C SER A 930 -36.41 23.22 -16.95
N MET A 931 -35.19 23.02 -17.46
CA MET A 931 -34.26 24.09 -17.82
C MET A 931 -34.86 24.99 -18.90
N ILE A 932 -35.36 24.41 -19.99
CA ILE A 932 -35.96 25.20 -21.09
C ILE A 932 -37.21 25.94 -20.64
N ARG A 933 -38.07 25.31 -19.81
CA ARG A 933 -39.23 26.02 -19.23
C ARG A 933 -38.80 27.19 -18.34
N PHE A 934 -37.72 27.07 -17.57
CA PHE A 934 -37.19 28.17 -16.78
C PHE A 934 -36.73 29.34 -17.67
N LEU A 935 -35.97 29.05 -18.73
CA LEU A 935 -35.54 30.06 -19.70
C LEU A 935 -36.73 30.76 -20.37
N VAL A 936 -37.77 30.00 -20.73
CA VAL A 936 -39.00 30.54 -21.29
C VAL A 936 -39.72 31.47 -20.31
N MET A 937 -39.78 31.11 -19.03
CA MET A 937 -40.35 31.97 -17.99
C MET A 937 -39.50 33.23 -17.79
N GLU A 938 -38.18 33.11 -17.80
CA GLU A 938 -37.25 34.24 -17.69
C GLU A 938 -37.44 35.22 -18.86
N TRP A 939 -37.56 34.71 -20.09
CA TRP A 939 -37.93 35.51 -21.25
C TRP A 939 -39.26 36.24 -21.03
N SER A 940 -40.29 35.54 -20.55
CA SER A 940 -41.60 36.16 -20.30
C SER A 940 -41.55 37.33 -19.30
N THR A 941 -40.60 37.29 -18.35
CA THR A 941 -40.38 38.39 -17.40
C THR A 941 -39.52 39.53 -17.94
N LYS A 942 -38.69 39.27 -18.96
CA LYS A 942 -37.80 40.25 -19.59
C LYS A 942 -38.39 40.89 -20.86
N ARG A 943 -39.49 40.34 -21.38
CA ARG A 943 -40.19 40.79 -22.61
C ARG A 943 -40.94 42.13 -22.45
N VAL A 944 -41.02 42.70 -21.25
CA VAL A 944 -41.69 43.98 -20.98
C VAL A 944 -40.84 45.16 -21.43
#